data_AF-A0A7Y5CVT2-F1
#
_entry.id   AF-A0A7Y5CVT2-F1
#
_cell.length_a   1.000
_cell.length_b   1.000
_cell.length_c   1.000
_cell.angle_alpha   90.00
_cell.angle_beta   90.00
_cell.angle_gamma   90.00
#
_symmetry.space_group_name_H-M   'P 1'
#
loop_
_entity.id
_entity.type
_entity.pdbx_description
1 polymer ?
#
loop_
_entity_poly.entity_id
_entity_poly.type
_entity_poly.pdbx_seq_one_letter_code
_entity_poly.pdbx_strand_id
1 'polypeptide(L)'
;MKTFFVFFILISVSLTQLKAQTSAEWKIYSDKKEVNSAMITGSDLWAAAGGGVFRHTFTDSSYLLLTKAEGLNGSPINSLTIDKYGKIWFGSVNGIIDVYDPATAKTTAILDIFNSGRSSKAVINLQAKGDTVIAATEFGISLININDLNFYDSYLKLGSFSVNTKINAVLFDTVVFAATPAGIAVQKKGSDNLTAPESWYNFNTAQGLPSNIVYSIVNYKGNIIAATERGLAKYENGAWVSYLPGLRNQVINTMTVDGEKLIISVKNTLQTVNPYGIYFTKDGAVTDSILNLPTITSIAGRFNDKYYVASSLGMIIMNTGFVEAILYPEGPGANLFADIKSTKDGSLWIGSGTDVAGKGIYNFTGEKWKTYDVSNIPGLPTNGYNNIHISGSNVYAGSYGRGFLRIKPGSQYDIFTAANTPIKGISADTNYLIIPSIKSDSKGNIWLLNYEAADRKILFALDKSDQFFGFENRQNQFVSVYRELEVDLSDTKWFFAQSRTDVFYFNEKGTLTTTTDDVFGVINESTGLNGQRINTIKIDKRGDLWIGTDLGINIVSGLSSVLNMGGSTKPRVSSVFSVRQQKINAIVVDAINRKWVGTDQGLILLSSDGSNLIAAYDSKNSPLLSDEVKTLGIDEENGIVYIGQSGGLIALKTDAQAPERDYSNLRVYPSPYKINGSGKPLTIDGLIKDSEIMILNLAGDLIRTLSTPGGRVATWDGRDTSGNPVSSGIYYLIAHDAEGNTIGKTKFVVIKE
;
A
#
# COMPACT_ATOMS: atom_id res chain seq x y z
N MET A 1 -29.57 40.29 -48.55
CA MET A 1 -28.64 39.34 -47.91
C MET A 1 -28.28 39.90 -46.56
N LYS A 2 -28.88 39.39 -45.48
CA LYS A 2 -28.70 39.88 -44.11
C LYS A 2 -28.04 38.78 -43.28
N THR A 3 -26.90 39.13 -42.71
CA THR A 3 -26.00 38.33 -41.88
C THR A 3 -26.68 38.00 -40.54
N PHE A 4 -26.76 36.71 -40.18
CA PHE A 4 -27.17 36.26 -38.85
C PHE A 4 -25.92 35.89 -38.04
N PHE A 5 -25.66 36.64 -36.98
CA PHE A 5 -24.64 36.36 -35.98
C PHE A 5 -25.20 35.32 -34.99
N VAL A 6 -24.57 34.15 -34.89
CA VAL A 6 -24.87 33.15 -33.86
C VAL A 6 -23.91 33.40 -32.69
N PHE A 7 -24.46 33.80 -31.55
CA PHE A 7 -23.72 33.96 -30.29
C PHE A 7 -23.51 32.58 -29.66
N PHE A 8 -22.26 32.12 -29.61
CA PHE A 8 -21.85 30.97 -28.78
C PHE A 8 -21.60 31.47 -27.36
N ILE A 9 -22.48 31.12 -26.42
CA ILE A 9 -22.26 31.34 -24.99
C ILE A 9 -21.38 30.19 -24.48
N LEU A 10 -20.09 30.48 -24.30
CA LEU A 10 -19.16 29.63 -23.55
C LEU A 10 -19.48 29.76 -22.05
N ILE A 11 -20.17 28.76 -21.50
CA ILE A 11 -20.29 28.60 -20.05
C ILE A 11 -18.97 28.03 -19.54
N SER A 12 -18.08 28.90 -19.08
CA SER A 12 -16.88 28.52 -18.33
C SER A 12 -17.32 28.02 -16.94
N VAL A 13 -17.51 26.71 -16.79
CA VAL A 13 -17.58 26.09 -15.47
C VAL A 13 -16.17 26.11 -14.89
N SER A 14 -15.86 27.16 -14.14
CA SER A 14 -14.69 27.20 -13.26
C SER A 14 -14.87 26.13 -12.19
N LEU A 15 -14.28 24.95 -12.42
CA LEU A 15 -13.98 23.95 -11.41
C LEU A 15 -12.98 24.57 -10.43
N THR A 16 -13.48 25.31 -9.44
CA THR A 16 -12.70 25.63 -8.26
C THR A 16 -12.45 24.30 -7.55
N GLN A 17 -11.22 23.78 -7.65
CA GLN A 17 -10.75 22.73 -6.76
C GLN A 17 -10.81 23.28 -5.34
N LEU A 18 -11.90 22.97 -4.63
CA LEU A 18 -11.96 23.12 -3.19
C LEU A 18 -10.95 22.11 -2.63
N LYS A 19 -9.76 22.58 -2.25
CA LYS A 19 -8.95 21.87 -1.26
C LYS A 19 -9.69 21.95 0.08
N ALA A 20 -10.68 21.08 0.26
CA ALA A 20 -11.11 20.69 1.59
C ALA A 20 -10.03 19.76 2.16
N GLN A 21 -8.89 20.33 2.54
CA GLN A 21 -7.86 19.58 3.25
C GLN A 21 -8.23 19.62 4.74
N THR A 22 -9.27 18.86 5.11
CA THR A 22 -9.24 18.22 6.42
C THR A 22 -7.93 17.43 6.49
N SER A 23 -7.23 17.52 7.61
CA SER A 23 -5.90 16.95 7.88
C SER A 23 -5.90 15.41 7.80
N ALA A 24 -6.09 14.87 6.60
CA ALA A 24 -5.90 13.48 6.30
C ALA A 24 -4.41 13.18 6.48
N GLU A 25 -4.08 12.56 7.61
CA GLU A 25 -2.74 12.05 7.88
C GLU A 25 -2.66 10.66 7.24
N TRP A 26 -1.84 10.57 6.20
CA TRP A 26 -1.58 9.35 5.46
C TRP A 26 -0.29 8.72 5.96
N LYS A 27 -0.25 7.41 6.09
CA LYS A 27 0.98 6.65 6.37
C LYS A 27 1.01 5.40 5.52
N ILE A 28 2.20 5.03 5.04
CA ILE A 28 2.38 3.87 4.16
C ILE A 28 3.27 2.85 4.85
N TYR A 29 2.80 1.61 4.90
CA TYR A 29 3.54 0.44 5.36
C TYR A 29 3.75 -0.50 4.19
N SER A 30 5.00 -0.76 3.83
CA SER A 30 5.34 -1.65 2.73
C SER A 30 6.51 -2.55 3.09
N ASP A 31 6.61 -3.69 2.43
CA ASP A 31 7.79 -4.55 2.51
C ASP A 31 8.99 -3.82 1.87
N LYS A 32 10.08 -3.70 2.63
CA LYS A 32 11.32 -3.00 2.26
C LYS A 32 12.49 -3.95 1.97
N LYS A 33 12.24 -5.27 1.88
CA LYS A 33 13.29 -6.27 1.62
C LYS A 33 13.84 -6.20 0.20
N GLU A 34 12.99 -5.92 -0.80
CA GLU A 34 13.46 -5.77 -2.17
C GLU A 34 14.13 -4.40 -2.35
N VAL A 35 15.47 -4.38 -2.38
CA VAL A 35 16.26 -3.16 -2.58
C VAL A 35 16.80 -3.14 -4.01
N ASN A 36 16.43 -2.10 -4.78
CA ASN A 36 16.83 -1.95 -6.19
C ASN A 36 18.18 -1.25 -6.35
N SER A 37 18.45 -0.27 -5.50
CA SER A 37 19.67 0.52 -5.54
C SER A 37 19.99 1.05 -4.16
N ALA A 38 21.27 1.23 -3.85
CA ALA A 38 21.71 1.84 -2.60
C ALA A 38 23.04 2.57 -2.76
N MET A 39 23.29 3.55 -1.90
CA MET A 39 24.56 4.28 -1.82
C MET A 39 24.86 4.69 -0.38
N ILE A 40 26.14 4.83 -0.06
CA ILE A 40 26.60 5.38 1.23
C ILE A 40 27.02 6.85 1.03
N THR A 41 26.57 7.73 1.93
CA THR A 41 26.91 9.15 1.96
C THR A 41 27.26 9.57 3.39
N GLY A 42 28.54 9.77 3.69
CA GLY A 42 28.99 10.10 5.04
C GLY A 42 28.64 8.98 6.03
N SER A 43 27.80 9.28 7.03
CA SER A 43 27.31 8.33 8.05
C SER A 43 26.01 7.62 7.66
N ASP A 44 25.49 7.84 6.45
CA ASP A 44 24.16 7.40 6.07
C ASP A 44 24.21 6.41 4.91
N LEU A 45 23.35 5.40 4.96
CA LEU A 45 23.02 4.50 3.86
C LEU A 45 21.66 4.89 3.31
N TRP A 46 21.59 5.25 2.03
CA TRP A 46 20.34 5.46 1.31
C TRP A 46 20.03 4.26 0.43
N ALA A 47 18.80 3.77 0.48
CA ALA A 47 18.37 2.58 -0.25
C ALA A 47 16.98 2.76 -0.84
N ALA A 48 16.86 2.53 -2.15
CA ALA A 48 15.60 2.44 -2.88
C ALA A 48 15.00 1.04 -2.71
N ALA A 49 13.82 0.95 -2.09
CA ALA A 49 13.20 -0.30 -1.73
C ALA A 49 11.71 -0.36 -2.12
N GLY A 50 11.06 -1.51 -1.92
CA GLY A 50 9.62 -1.67 -2.13
C GLY A 50 8.81 -0.55 -1.46
N GLY A 51 7.99 0.17 -2.22
CA GLY A 51 7.14 1.26 -1.72
C GLY A 51 7.84 2.54 -1.26
N GLY A 52 9.12 2.77 -1.60
CA GLY A 52 9.79 4.07 -1.37
C GLY A 52 11.30 4.00 -1.18
N VAL A 53 11.84 4.87 -0.33
CA VAL A 53 13.26 4.94 0.02
C VAL A 53 13.39 4.85 1.54
N PHE A 54 14.47 4.22 2.02
CA PHE A 54 14.88 4.37 3.42
C PHE A 54 16.31 4.89 3.52
N ARG A 55 16.55 5.67 4.57
CA ARG A 55 17.88 6.03 5.04
C ARG A 55 18.14 5.31 6.35
N HIS A 56 19.29 4.67 6.48
CA HIS A 56 19.80 4.14 7.74
C HIS A 56 21.02 4.93 8.18
N THR A 57 20.94 5.54 9.36
CA THR A 57 22.04 6.30 9.96
C THR A 57 22.93 5.33 10.75
N PHE A 58 24.21 5.18 10.39
CA PHE A 58 25.08 4.18 11.03
C PHE A 58 25.43 4.49 12.49
N THR A 59 25.36 5.76 12.91
CA THR A 59 25.80 6.19 14.24
C THR A 59 24.81 5.85 15.35
N ASP A 60 23.51 5.81 15.04
CA ASP A 60 22.43 5.55 16.01
C ASP A 60 21.46 4.44 15.56
N SER A 61 21.71 3.83 14.40
CA SER A 61 20.88 2.80 13.77
C SER A 61 19.43 3.26 13.49
N SER A 62 19.20 4.57 13.37
CA SER A 62 17.88 5.13 13.08
C SER A 62 17.51 4.99 11.60
N TYR A 63 16.21 4.86 11.35
CA TYR A 63 15.64 4.89 10.01
C TYR A 63 14.87 6.18 9.74
N LEU A 64 15.06 6.73 8.55
CA LEU A 64 14.10 7.66 7.93
C LEU A 64 13.46 6.95 6.75
N LEU A 65 12.13 6.96 6.70
CA LEU A 65 11.35 6.42 5.58
C LEU A 65 10.83 7.57 4.75
N LEU A 66 11.05 7.50 3.44
CA LEU A 66 10.44 8.38 2.47
C LEU A 66 9.52 7.54 1.58
N THR A 67 8.23 7.79 1.66
CA THR A 67 7.22 7.22 0.77
C THR A 67 6.43 8.33 0.11
N LYS A 68 5.36 7.99 -0.60
CA LYS A 68 4.46 8.97 -1.17
C LYS A 68 3.76 9.84 -0.13
N ALA A 69 3.54 9.32 1.07
CA ALA A 69 3.01 10.10 2.18
C ALA A 69 4.00 11.18 2.67
N GLU A 70 5.30 10.91 2.59
CA GLU A 70 6.37 11.86 2.93
C GLU A 70 6.82 12.72 1.73
N GLY A 71 6.10 12.65 0.61
CA GLY A 71 6.29 13.55 -0.54
C GLY A 71 7.12 13.01 -1.69
N LEU A 72 7.48 11.72 -1.71
CA LEU A 72 7.98 11.09 -2.95
C LEU A 72 6.87 10.98 -3.99
N ASN A 73 7.19 11.14 -5.26
CA ASN A 73 6.19 11.09 -6.34
C ASN A 73 6.43 9.89 -7.26
N GLY A 74 7.70 9.56 -7.50
CA GLY A 74 8.13 8.40 -8.26
C GLY A 74 8.01 7.09 -7.48
N SER A 75 7.55 6.05 -8.16
CA SER A 75 7.53 4.68 -7.62
C SER A 75 7.35 3.66 -8.75
N PRO A 76 8.01 2.48 -8.70
CA PRO A 76 9.14 2.16 -7.84
C PRO A 76 10.37 3.02 -8.13
N ILE A 77 11.24 3.22 -7.12
CA ILE A 77 12.54 3.87 -7.30
C ILE A 77 13.55 2.83 -7.78
N ASN A 78 14.31 3.18 -8.80
CA ASN A 78 15.25 2.29 -9.48
C ASN A 78 16.71 2.72 -9.33
N SER A 79 16.96 4.03 -9.23
CA SER A 79 18.32 4.57 -9.11
C SER A 79 18.38 5.76 -8.16
N LEU A 80 19.58 6.01 -7.63
CA LEU A 80 19.83 7.16 -6.77
C LEU A 80 21.25 7.69 -6.92
N THR A 81 21.43 8.98 -6.67
CA THR A 81 22.73 9.67 -6.65
C THR A 81 22.68 10.85 -5.66
N ILE A 82 23.84 11.40 -5.31
CA ILE A 82 23.98 12.59 -4.45
C ILE A 82 24.65 13.70 -5.24
N ASP A 83 24.08 14.90 -5.20
CA ASP A 83 24.66 16.07 -5.85
C ASP A 83 25.73 16.77 -4.97
N LYS A 84 26.41 17.77 -5.56
CA LYS A 84 27.45 18.54 -4.86
C LYS A 84 26.93 19.38 -3.68
N TYR A 85 25.63 19.58 -3.56
CA TYR A 85 24.99 20.29 -2.45
C TYR A 85 24.46 19.33 -1.37
N GLY A 86 24.67 18.03 -1.55
CA GLY A 86 24.22 17.00 -0.61
C GLY A 86 22.74 16.61 -0.77
N LYS A 87 22.06 17.04 -1.83
CA LYS A 87 20.69 16.58 -2.11
C LYS A 87 20.73 15.20 -2.75
N ILE A 88 19.73 14.40 -2.42
CA ILE A 88 19.59 13.02 -2.87
C ILE A 88 18.59 12.99 -4.02
N TRP A 89 19.00 12.44 -5.14
CA TRP A 89 18.19 12.33 -6.34
C TRP A 89 17.72 10.89 -6.50
N PHE A 90 16.43 10.69 -6.78
CA PHE A 90 15.80 9.39 -6.95
C PHE A 90 15.17 9.27 -8.34
N GLY A 91 15.64 8.32 -9.14
CA GLY A 91 15.11 8.02 -10.46
C GLY A 91 14.13 6.85 -10.40
N SER A 92 12.91 7.05 -10.89
CA SER A 92 11.85 6.05 -10.80
C SER A 92 11.50 5.39 -12.14
N VAL A 93 10.81 4.25 -12.07
CA VAL A 93 10.39 3.46 -13.24
C VAL A 93 9.36 4.21 -14.11
N ASN A 94 8.53 5.05 -13.51
CA ASN A 94 7.53 5.82 -14.26
C ASN A 94 8.12 7.08 -14.92
N GLY A 95 9.39 7.41 -14.66
CA GLY A 95 10.08 8.56 -15.24
C GLY A 95 10.03 9.83 -14.40
N ILE A 96 9.52 9.76 -13.16
CA ILE A 96 9.63 10.88 -12.21
C ILE A 96 11.04 10.86 -11.60
N ILE A 97 11.62 12.04 -11.42
CA ILE A 97 12.85 12.22 -10.63
C ILE A 97 12.48 13.04 -9.39
N ASP A 98 12.66 12.47 -8.21
CA ASP A 98 12.47 13.17 -6.94
C ASP A 98 13.82 13.66 -6.40
N VAL A 99 13.90 14.91 -5.98
CA VAL A 99 15.09 15.53 -5.37
C VAL A 99 14.78 15.85 -3.91
N TYR A 100 15.39 15.10 -3.00
CA TYR A 100 15.24 15.28 -1.56
C TYR A 100 16.40 16.09 -1.00
N ASP A 101 16.06 17.13 -0.24
CA ASP A 101 17.02 17.96 0.48
C ASP A 101 17.05 17.54 1.97
N PRO A 102 18.11 16.87 2.44
CA PRO A 102 18.22 16.47 3.84
C PRO A 102 18.25 17.63 4.83
N ALA A 103 18.65 18.84 4.41
CA ALA A 103 18.72 20.00 5.29
C ALA A 103 17.34 20.60 5.59
N THR A 104 16.41 20.52 4.63
CA THR A 104 15.05 21.07 4.76
C THR A 104 13.96 20.00 4.93
N ALA A 105 14.33 18.72 4.77
CA ALA A 105 13.43 17.57 4.73
C ALA A 105 12.31 17.72 3.69
N LYS A 106 12.61 18.35 2.55
CA LYS A 106 11.66 18.57 1.45
C LYS A 106 12.05 17.79 0.21
N THR A 107 11.03 17.31 -0.50
CA THR A 107 11.15 16.65 -1.80
C THR A 107 10.61 17.57 -2.89
N THR A 108 11.34 17.69 -4.00
CA THR A 108 10.89 18.38 -5.23
C THR A 108 10.86 17.37 -6.37
N ALA A 109 9.76 17.30 -7.11
CA ALA A 109 9.62 16.39 -8.25
C ALA A 109 9.91 17.10 -9.57
N ILE A 110 10.62 16.40 -10.45
CA ILE A 110 10.88 16.76 -11.84
C ILE A 110 10.05 15.79 -12.71
N LEU A 111 9.15 16.32 -13.53
CA LEU A 111 8.11 15.56 -14.22
C LEU A 111 8.27 15.50 -15.75
N ASP A 112 9.32 16.09 -16.31
CA ASP A 112 9.49 16.25 -17.75
C ASP A 112 9.54 14.90 -18.48
N ILE A 113 10.33 13.94 -17.96
CA ILE A 113 10.41 12.59 -18.51
C ILE A 113 9.05 11.89 -18.35
N PHE A 114 8.43 11.99 -17.18
CA PHE A 114 7.09 11.47 -16.91
C PHE A 114 6.03 12.04 -17.88
N ASN A 115 6.11 13.32 -18.24
CA ASN A 115 5.15 14.00 -19.13
C ASN A 115 5.51 13.93 -20.62
N SER A 116 6.61 13.28 -21.00
CA SER A 116 7.12 13.21 -22.39
C SER A 116 6.22 12.49 -23.41
N GLY A 117 5.09 11.90 -23.00
CA GLY A 117 4.21 11.11 -23.87
C GLY A 117 4.76 9.74 -24.33
N ARG A 118 5.98 9.37 -23.93
CA ARG A 118 6.63 8.10 -24.30
C ARG A 118 5.95 6.88 -23.66
N SER A 119 6.11 5.70 -24.24
CA SER A 119 5.62 4.45 -23.62
C SER A 119 6.58 3.91 -22.54
N SER A 120 7.89 4.09 -22.75
CA SER A 120 8.94 3.66 -21.82
C SER A 120 9.68 4.89 -21.29
N LYS A 121 9.72 5.05 -19.97
CA LYS A 121 10.18 6.29 -19.30
C LYS A 121 11.14 6.06 -18.13
N ALA A 122 11.47 4.81 -17.82
CA ALA A 122 12.20 4.52 -16.59
C ALA A 122 13.55 5.22 -16.57
N VAL A 123 13.86 5.83 -15.41
CA VAL A 123 15.17 6.35 -15.09
C VAL A 123 16.00 5.20 -14.51
N ILE A 124 16.94 4.71 -15.30
CA ILE A 124 17.66 3.47 -15.05
C ILE A 124 18.86 3.69 -14.14
N ASN A 125 19.62 4.75 -14.40
CA ASN A 125 20.80 5.10 -13.65
C ASN A 125 20.94 6.62 -13.60
N LEU A 126 21.44 7.13 -12.47
CA LEU A 126 21.71 8.54 -12.25
C LEU A 126 23.17 8.72 -11.87
N GLN A 127 23.79 9.76 -12.39
CA GLN A 127 25.12 10.17 -11.97
C GLN A 127 25.21 11.69 -11.86
N ALA A 128 25.51 12.19 -10.67
CA ALA A 128 25.85 13.59 -10.47
C ALA A 128 27.34 13.86 -10.76
N LYS A 129 27.63 14.95 -11.47
CA LYS A 129 29.00 15.45 -11.66
C LYS A 129 29.00 16.96 -11.91
N GLY A 130 29.71 17.69 -11.06
CA GLY A 130 29.73 19.15 -11.13
C GLY A 130 28.33 19.73 -10.94
N ASP A 131 27.84 20.45 -11.95
CA ASP A 131 26.54 21.13 -11.93
C ASP A 131 25.44 20.35 -12.66
N THR A 132 25.74 19.11 -13.06
CA THR A 132 24.86 18.28 -13.88
C THR A 132 24.54 16.95 -13.20
N VAL A 133 23.28 16.55 -13.26
CA VAL A 133 22.86 15.16 -13.09
C VAL A 133 22.57 14.56 -14.46
N ILE A 134 23.22 13.44 -14.76
CA ILE A 134 23.05 12.68 -15.99
C ILE A 134 22.08 11.54 -15.70
N ALA A 135 20.94 11.54 -16.39
CA ALA A 135 19.94 10.49 -16.32
C ALA A 135 20.08 9.54 -17.51
N ALA A 136 20.43 8.29 -17.23
CA ALA A 136 20.29 7.18 -18.16
C ALA A 136 18.85 6.66 -18.13
N THR A 137 18.20 6.60 -19.28
CA THR A 137 16.78 6.27 -19.41
C THR A 137 16.54 5.14 -20.41
N GLU A 138 15.31 4.63 -20.44
CA GLU A 138 14.84 3.64 -21.45
C GLU A 138 14.96 4.14 -22.90
N PHE A 139 15.19 5.45 -23.12
CA PHE A 139 15.22 6.05 -24.45
C PHE A 139 16.47 6.89 -24.74
N GLY A 140 17.49 6.83 -23.89
CA GLY A 140 18.73 7.59 -24.09
C GLY A 140 19.22 8.29 -22.83
N ILE A 141 19.97 9.36 -23.02
CA ILE A 141 20.57 10.16 -21.93
C ILE A 141 19.87 11.50 -21.85
N SER A 142 19.61 12.00 -20.65
CA SER A 142 19.09 13.34 -20.42
C SER A 142 19.93 14.07 -19.37
N LEU A 143 20.22 15.35 -19.61
CA LEU A 143 21.04 16.19 -18.73
C LEU A 143 20.18 17.19 -17.99
N ILE A 144 20.38 17.25 -16.67
CA ILE A 144 19.62 18.09 -15.76
C ILE A 144 20.60 18.99 -15.00
N ASN A 145 20.32 20.29 -14.95
CA ASN A 145 21.11 21.22 -14.16
C ASN A 145 20.70 21.15 -12.68
N ILE A 146 21.66 21.01 -11.79
CA ILE A 146 21.40 20.82 -10.35
C ILE A 146 20.84 22.10 -9.69
N ASN A 147 21.14 23.28 -10.23
CA ASN A 147 20.79 24.55 -9.61
C ASN A 147 19.32 24.92 -9.82
N ASP A 148 18.81 24.75 -11.04
CA ASP A 148 17.45 25.14 -11.43
C ASP A 148 16.53 23.95 -11.73
N LEU A 149 17.07 22.72 -11.70
CA LEU A 149 16.37 21.46 -11.98
C LEU A 149 15.81 21.34 -13.41
N ASN A 150 16.29 22.18 -14.34
CA ASN A 150 15.84 22.16 -15.72
C ASN A 150 16.63 21.18 -16.58
N PHE A 151 15.95 20.57 -17.55
CA PHE A 151 16.60 19.85 -18.64
C PHE A 151 17.22 20.85 -19.60
N TYR A 152 18.43 20.56 -20.06
CA TYR A 152 19.09 21.38 -21.07
C TYR A 152 19.60 20.59 -22.29
N ASP A 153 19.76 19.26 -22.17
CA ASP A 153 20.09 18.43 -23.34
C ASP A 153 19.55 16.98 -23.21
N SER A 154 19.38 16.30 -24.34
CA SER A 154 18.98 14.90 -24.42
C SER A 154 19.55 14.19 -25.65
N TYR A 155 20.22 13.06 -25.42
CA TYR A 155 20.90 12.27 -26.44
C TYR A 155 20.12 10.99 -26.74
N LEU A 156 19.37 11.02 -27.84
CA LEU A 156 18.47 9.93 -28.25
C LEU A 156 19.09 8.98 -29.29
N LYS A 157 20.16 9.40 -29.97
CA LYS A 157 20.84 8.64 -31.03
C LYS A 157 22.35 8.69 -30.81
N LEU A 158 22.90 7.58 -30.30
CA LEU A 158 24.30 7.47 -29.93
C LEU A 158 25.05 6.73 -31.05
N GLY A 159 25.53 7.47 -32.05
CA GLY A 159 26.23 6.92 -33.21
C GLY A 159 25.38 5.95 -34.01
N SER A 160 25.88 4.74 -34.25
CA SER A 160 25.23 3.72 -35.07
C SER A 160 24.08 2.98 -34.36
N PHE A 161 23.99 3.04 -33.03
CA PHE A 161 22.92 2.39 -32.26
C PHE A 161 21.54 2.95 -32.63
N SER A 162 20.47 2.17 -32.47
CA SER A 162 19.10 2.61 -32.78
C SER A 162 18.72 3.91 -32.04
N VAL A 163 17.81 4.70 -32.61
CA VAL A 163 17.21 5.84 -31.89
C VAL A 163 16.44 5.30 -30.68
N ASN A 164 16.45 6.04 -29.58
CA ASN A 164 15.86 5.65 -28.30
C ASN A 164 16.47 4.37 -27.71
N THR A 165 17.78 4.13 -27.94
CA THR A 165 18.47 3.00 -27.33
C THR A 165 18.49 3.15 -25.79
N LYS A 166 18.01 2.13 -25.07
CA LYS A 166 18.09 2.02 -23.61
C LYS A 166 19.53 2.16 -23.10
N ILE A 167 19.72 2.95 -22.04
CA ILE A 167 21.01 3.11 -21.37
C ILE A 167 20.98 2.40 -20.01
N ASN A 168 21.78 1.34 -19.87
CA ASN A 168 21.85 0.55 -18.64
C ASN A 168 22.63 1.26 -17.53
N ALA A 169 23.70 1.96 -17.90
CA ALA A 169 24.53 2.75 -16.99
C ALA A 169 25.23 3.87 -17.75
N VAL A 170 25.52 4.97 -17.06
CA VAL A 170 26.31 6.08 -17.60
C VAL A 170 27.49 6.38 -16.67
N LEU A 171 28.65 6.65 -17.29
CA LEU A 171 29.83 7.14 -16.60
C LEU A 171 30.36 8.37 -17.32
N PHE A 172 30.38 9.50 -16.64
CA PHE A 172 31.04 10.71 -17.06
C PHE A 172 32.37 10.86 -16.32
N ASP A 173 33.45 10.55 -17.03
CA ASP A 173 34.80 10.79 -16.56
C ASP A 173 35.32 12.10 -17.16
N THR A 174 36.20 12.03 -18.16
CA THR A 174 36.58 13.13 -19.05
C THR A 174 35.66 13.23 -20.28
N VAL A 175 35.05 12.10 -20.67
CA VAL A 175 34.04 11.96 -21.71
C VAL A 175 32.91 11.07 -21.20
N VAL A 176 31.76 11.11 -21.85
CA VAL A 176 30.62 10.26 -21.51
C VAL A 176 30.78 8.86 -22.09
N PHE A 177 30.64 7.85 -21.24
CA PHE A 177 30.50 6.44 -21.59
C PHE A 177 29.07 5.98 -21.28
N ALA A 178 28.41 5.36 -22.25
CA ALA A 178 27.04 4.87 -22.11
C ALA A 178 27.00 3.36 -22.36
N ALA A 179 26.68 2.59 -21.32
CA ALA A 179 26.44 1.15 -21.41
C ALA A 179 25.05 0.90 -21.97
N THR A 180 24.94 0.00 -22.94
CA THR A 180 23.65 -0.33 -23.58
C THR A 180 23.52 -1.85 -23.76
N PRO A 181 22.31 -2.35 -24.09
CA PRO A 181 22.13 -3.73 -24.53
C PRO A 181 22.83 -4.10 -25.85
N ALA A 182 23.32 -3.11 -26.61
CA ALA A 182 23.92 -3.30 -27.93
C ALA A 182 25.44 -3.04 -27.97
N GLY A 183 26.02 -2.60 -26.85
CA GLY A 183 27.44 -2.27 -26.71
C GLY A 183 27.65 -1.01 -25.87
N ILE A 184 28.77 -0.33 -26.08
CA ILE A 184 29.12 0.92 -25.41
C ILE A 184 29.19 2.05 -26.42
N ALA A 185 28.53 3.18 -26.12
CA ALA A 185 28.77 4.43 -26.84
C ALA A 185 29.74 5.30 -26.02
N VAL A 186 30.74 5.88 -26.68
CA VAL A 186 31.76 6.74 -26.07
C VAL A 186 31.77 8.08 -26.80
N GLN A 187 31.63 9.17 -26.06
CA GLN A 187 31.73 10.52 -26.61
C GLN A 187 33.12 10.74 -27.22
N LYS A 188 33.17 11.31 -28.42
CA LYS A 188 34.42 11.77 -29.04
C LYS A 188 34.95 12.99 -28.30
N LYS A 189 36.24 12.99 -27.98
CA LYS A 189 36.89 14.09 -27.29
C LYS A 189 36.79 15.38 -28.13
N GLY A 190 36.31 16.45 -27.52
CA GLY A 190 36.15 17.76 -28.17
C GLY A 190 34.88 17.91 -29.01
N SER A 191 33.95 16.94 -28.98
CA SER A 191 32.63 17.11 -29.59
C SER A 191 31.73 18.00 -28.72
N ASP A 192 31.27 19.12 -29.31
CA ASP A 192 30.37 20.08 -28.63
C ASP A 192 28.89 19.69 -28.76
N ASN A 193 28.45 19.20 -29.93
CA ASN A 193 27.07 18.79 -30.16
C ASN A 193 26.89 17.28 -29.98
N LEU A 194 26.52 16.85 -28.77
CA LEU A 194 26.32 15.43 -28.45
C LEU A 194 24.98 14.86 -28.93
N THR A 195 24.07 15.68 -29.45
CA THR A 195 22.86 15.20 -30.14
C THR A 195 23.18 14.62 -31.53
N ALA A 196 24.31 15.05 -32.12
CA ALA A 196 24.76 14.58 -33.41
C ALA A 196 25.30 13.14 -33.31
N PRO A 197 24.79 12.18 -34.11
CA PRO A 197 25.23 10.79 -34.02
C PRO A 197 26.75 10.61 -34.22
N GLU A 198 27.37 11.41 -35.08
CA GLU A 198 28.80 11.39 -35.36
C GLU A 198 29.68 11.80 -34.18
N SER A 199 29.13 12.35 -33.10
CA SER A 199 29.85 12.69 -31.87
C SER A 199 30.16 11.48 -30.98
N TRP A 200 29.81 10.26 -31.42
CA TRP A 200 29.94 9.03 -30.64
C TRP A 200 30.76 7.97 -31.40
N TYR A 201 31.61 7.26 -30.66
CA TYR A 201 32.15 5.96 -31.07
C TYR A 201 31.27 4.85 -30.49
N ASN A 202 30.97 3.82 -31.28
CA ASN A 202 30.26 2.63 -30.81
C ASN A 202 31.21 1.44 -30.77
N PHE A 203 31.17 0.70 -29.67
CA PHE A 203 31.94 -0.52 -29.47
C PHE A 203 30.98 -1.67 -29.17
N ASN A 204 31.16 -2.79 -29.86
CA ASN A 204 30.44 -4.04 -29.66
C ASN A 204 31.45 -5.21 -29.66
N THR A 205 31.00 -6.45 -29.75
CA THR A 205 31.90 -7.63 -29.79
C THR A 205 32.90 -7.59 -30.94
N ALA A 206 32.56 -6.99 -32.08
CA ALA A 206 33.47 -6.79 -33.21
C ALA A 206 34.58 -5.77 -32.91
N GLN A 207 34.43 -4.94 -31.87
CA GLN A 207 35.45 -3.99 -31.40
C GLN A 207 36.03 -4.37 -30.02
N GLY A 208 35.97 -5.66 -29.65
CA GLY A 208 36.72 -6.23 -28.53
C GLY A 208 35.95 -6.42 -27.21
N LEU A 209 34.65 -6.04 -27.16
CA LEU A 209 33.84 -6.34 -25.98
C LEU A 209 33.56 -7.86 -25.84
N PRO A 210 33.56 -8.42 -24.62
CA PRO A 210 33.19 -9.83 -24.40
C PRO A 210 31.73 -10.15 -24.74
N SER A 211 30.81 -9.18 -24.59
CA SER A 211 29.41 -9.25 -24.99
C SER A 211 28.89 -7.87 -25.38
N ASN A 212 27.84 -7.83 -26.20
CA ASN A 212 27.12 -6.60 -26.54
C ASN A 212 26.27 -6.08 -25.37
N ILE A 213 25.82 -6.96 -24.48
CA ILE A 213 25.01 -6.55 -23.34
C ILE A 213 25.96 -6.06 -22.24
N VAL A 214 25.96 -4.74 -22.01
CA VAL A 214 26.78 -4.08 -21.00
C VAL A 214 25.89 -3.53 -19.89
N TYR A 215 26.17 -3.92 -18.64
CA TYR A 215 25.33 -3.61 -17.49
C TYR A 215 25.83 -2.40 -16.70
N SER A 216 27.13 -2.29 -16.47
CA SER A 216 27.73 -1.28 -15.60
C SER A 216 29.11 -0.85 -16.13
N ILE A 217 29.51 0.40 -15.88
CA ILE A 217 30.83 0.95 -16.24
C ILE A 217 31.36 1.75 -15.06
N VAL A 218 32.62 1.55 -14.70
CA VAL A 218 33.28 2.25 -13.58
C VAL A 218 34.68 2.74 -13.98
N ASN A 219 35.18 3.77 -13.31
CA ASN A 219 36.58 4.17 -13.37
C ASN A 219 37.34 3.51 -12.20
N TYR A 220 38.29 2.63 -12.50
CA TYR A 220 39.13 1.93 -11.52
C TYR A 220 40.62 2.21 -11.79
N LYS A 221 41.25 2.97 -10.87
CA LYS A 221 42.65 3.40 -10.97
C LYS A 221 43.00 4.04 -12.33
N GLY A 222 42.11 4.90 -12.86
CA GLY A 222 42.27 5.57 -14.15
C GLY A 222 41.92 4.71 -15.37
N ASN A 223 41.48 3.47 -15.17
CA ASN A 223 41.06 2.58 -16.24
C ASN A 223 39.54 2.46 -16.25
N ILE A 224 38.94 2.57 -17.43
CA ILE A 224 37.50 2.37 -17.57
C ILE A 224 37.22 0.87 -17.71
N ILE A 225 36.42 0.32 -16.80
CA ILE A 225 36.05 -1.09 -16.77
C ILE A 225 34.55 -1.22 -17.03
N ALA A 226 34.18 -2.12 -17.93
CA ALA A 226 32.79 -2.45 -18.26
C ALA A 226 32.44 -3.87 -17.81
N ALA A 227 31.30 -4.00 -17.13
CA ALA A 227 30.65 -5.27 -16.80
C ALA A 227 29.70 -5.68 -17.92
N THR A 228 29.85 -6.92 -18.39
CA THR A 228 29.05 -7.46 -19.49
C THR A 228 28.43 -8.79 -19.11
N GLU A 229 27.53 -9.29 -19.96
CA GLU A 229 26.94 -10.63 -19.83
C GLU A 229 27.98 -11.77 -19.91
N ARG A 230 29.18 -11.53 -20.44
CA ARG A 230 30.20 -12.58 -20.64
C ARG A 230 31.57 -12.20 -20.07
N GLY A 231 31.58 -11.47 -18.95
CA GLY A 231 32.79 -11.08 -18.22
C GLY A 231 33.03 -9.57 -18.26
N LEU A 232 34.28 -9.17 -18.06
CA LEU A 232 34.70 -7.78 -17.95
C LEU A 232 35.53 -7.34 -19.15
N ALA A 233 35.44 -6.05 -19.47
CA ALA A 233 36.31 -5.40 -20.45
C ALA A 233 36.98 -4.18 -19.84
N LYS A 234 38.22 -3.91 -20.22
CA LYS A 234 38.99 -2.72 -19.88
C LYS A 234 39.22 -1.89 -21.14
N TYR A 235 39.05 -0.58 -21.05
CA TYR A 235 39.35 0.34 -22.14
C TYR A 235 40.82 0.74 -22.11
N GLU A 236 41.56 0.38 -23.15
CA GLU A 236 43.00 0.66 -23.29
C GLU A 236 43.31 1.10 -24.73
N ASN A 237 44.05 2.20 -24.89
CA ASN A 237 44.56 2.68 -26.18
C ASN A 237 43.49 2.77 -27.31
N GLY A 238 42.26 3.17 -26.95
CA GLY A 238 41.16 3.32 -27.91
C GLY A 238 40.36 2.04 -28.20
N ALA A 239 40.70 0.91 -27.58
CA ALA A 239 40.03 -0.37 -27.77
C ALA A 239 39.57 -1.00 -26.43
N TRP A 240 38.65 -1.95 -26.51
CA TRP A 240 38.23 -2.75 -25.37
C TRP A 240 38.93 -4.10 -25.39
N VAL A 241 39.51 -4.48 -24.25
CA VAL A 241 40.19 -5.77 -24.05
C VAL A 241 39.57 -6.51 -22.88
N SER A 242 39.53 -7.85 -22.95
CA SER A 242 39.01 -8.65 -21.84
C SER A 242 39.83 -8.43 -20.57
N TYR A 243 39.15 -8.28 -19.44
CA TYR A 243 39.75 -8.04 -18.13
C TYR A 243 39.35 -9.16 -17.15
N LEU A 244 40.27 -9.53 -16.25
CA LEU A 244 40.11 -10.65 -15.30
C LEU A 244 39.66 -11.97 -15.96
N PRO A 245 40.57 -12.72 -16.61
CA PRO A 245 40.24 -13.96 -17.33
C PRO A 245 39.50 -15.01 -16.49
N GLY A 246 39.70 -15.03 -15.17
CA GLY A 246 39.00 -15.93 -14.24
C GLY A 246 37.49 -15.72 -14.16
N LEU A 247 36.96 -14.58 -14.61
CA LEU A 247 35.53 -14.28 -14.68
C LEU A 247 34.98 -14.29 -16.12
N ARG A 248 35.73 -14.86 -17.07
CA ARG A 248 35.28 -14.98 -18.46
C ARG A 248 34.02 -15.84 -18.55
N ASN A 249 33.09 -15.44 -19.43
CA ASN A 249 31.79 -16.09 -19.63
C ASN A 249 30.86 -16.09 -18.41
N GLN A 250 31.18 -15.31 -17.37
CA GLN A 250 30.29 -15.09 -16.24
C GLN A 250 29.46 -13.82 -16.45
N VAL A 251 28.21 -13.81 -15.98
CA VAL A 251 27.36 -12.62 -16.04
C VAL A 251 27.75 -11.67 -14.92
N ILE A 252 28.24 -10.49 -15.27
CA ILE A 252 28.63 -9.46 -14.31
C ILE A 252 27.53 -8.39 -14.25
N ASN A 253 26.74 -8.40 -13.17
CA ASN A 253 25.57 -7.52 -13.09
C ASN A 253 25.93 -6.08 -12.67
N THR A 254 26.82 -5.93 -11.70
CA THR A 254 27.17 -4.61 -11.13
C THR A 254 28.57 -4.64 -10.52
N MET A 255 29.17 -3.46 -10.38
CA MET A 255 30.52 -3.26 -9.85
C MET A 255 30.59 -1.97 -9.05
N THR A 256 31.49 -1.92 -8.07
CA THR A 256 31.89 -0.68 -7.41
C THR A 256 33.38 -0.68 -7.08
N VAL A 257 33.93 0.49 -6.79
CA VAL A 257 35.34 0.68 -6.45
C VAL A 257 35.45 1.11 -4.98
N ASP A 258 36.30 0.42 -4.22
CA ASP A 258 36.67 0.76 -2.84
C ASP A 258 38.20 0.87 -2.73
N GLY A 259 38.71 2.10 -2.86
CA GLY A 259 40.15 2.38 -2.83
C GLY A 259 40.92 1.57 -3.87
N GLU A 260 41.71 0.59 -3.42
CA GLU A 260 42.50 -0.29 -4.29
C GLU A 260 41.74 -1.52 -4.79
N LYS A 261 40.47 -1.71 -4.39
CA LYS A 261 39.68 -2.89 -4.73
C LYS A 261 38.60 -2.55 -5.75
N LEU A 262 38.45 -3.42 -6.74
CA LEU A 262 37.24 -3.48 -7.56
C LEU A 262 36.38 -4.64 -7.04
N ILE A 263 35.14 -4.33 -6.67
CA ILE A 263 34.18 -5.28 -6.10
C ILE A 263 33.13 -5.58 -7.15
N ILE A 264 32.87 -6.86 -7.36
CA ILE A 264 32.18 -7.34 -8.55
C ILE A 264 31.07 -8.30 -8.14
N SER A 265 29.86 -8.04 -8.62
CA SER A 265 28.75 -8.98 -8.49
C SER A 265 28.65 -9.88 -9.73
N VAL A 266 28.65 -11.18 -9.49
CA VAL A 266 28.60 -12.22 -10.52
C VAL A 266 27.35 -13.05 -10.31
N LYS A 267 26.61 -13.31 -11.40
CA LYS A 267 25.46 -14.22 -11.41
C LYS A 267 25.87 -15.57 -11.99
N ASN A 268 25.66 -16.62 -11.22
CA ASN A 268 25.72 -18.01 -11.66
C ASN A 268 24.40 -18.39 -12.35
N THR A 269 24.43 -18.48 -13.68
CA THR A 269 23.24 -18.79 -14.49
C THR A 269 22.77 -20.24 -14.39
N LEU A 270 23.55 -21.12 -13.76
CA LEU A 270 23.19 -22.53 -13.55
C LEU A 270 22.45 -22.75 -12.22
N GLN A 271 22.42 -21.76 -11.33
CA GLN A 271 21.73 -21.81 -10.05
C GLN A 271 20.42 -20.99 -10.11
N THR A 272 19.37 -21.49 -9.47
CA THR A 272 18.07 -20.80 -9.37
C THR A 272 17.85 -20.16 -8.00
N VAL A 273 18.35 -20.79 -6.95
CA VAL A 273 18.30 -20.28 -5.57
C VAL A 273 19.65 -19.70 -5.21
N ASN A 274 19.62 -18.48 -4.67
CA ASN A 274 20.80 -17.71 -4.29
C ASN A 274 21.92 -17.72 -5.36
N PRO A 275 21.62 -17.24 -6.59
CA PRO A 275 22.51 -17.46 -7.73
C PRO A 275 23.66 -16.45 -7.82
N TYR A 276 23.91 -15.61 -6.81
CA TYR A 276 24.91 -14.55 -6.91
C TYR A 276 26.13 -14.80 -6.03
N GLY A 277 27.25 -14.17 -6.42
CA GLY A 277 28.43 -14.03 -5.60
C GLY A 277 29.03 -12.63 -5.70
N ILE A 278 29.76 -12.23 -4.66
CA ILE A 278 30.56 -11.01 -4.64
C ILE A 278 32.03 -11.39 -4.64
N TYR A 279 32.79 -10.80 -5.56
CA TYR A 279 34.21 -11.04 -5.76
C TYR A 279 34.97 -9.76 -5.44
N PHE A 280 36.01 -9.87 -4.62
CA PHE A 280 36.94 -8.79 -4.31
C PHE A 280 38.18 -8.97 -5.15
N THR A 281 38.64 -7.89 -5.76
CA THR A 281 39.83 -7.93 -6.61
C THR A 281 40.85 -6.89 -6.16
N LYS A 282 42.13 -7.20 -6.38
CA LYS A 282 43.25 -6.28 -6.19
C LYS A 282 44.26 -6.54 -7.31
N ASP A 283 44.75 -5.48 -7.93
CA ASP A 283 45.81 -5.52 -8.95
C ASP A 283 45.61 -6.56 -10.06
N GLY A 284 44.37 -6.69 -10.57
CA GLY A 284 44.06 -7.58 -11.68
C GLY A 284 43.90 -9.06 -11.30
N ALA A 285 43.74 -9.38 -10.01
CA ALA A 285 43.44 -10.72 -9.53
C ALA A 285 42.26 -10.71 -8.54
N VAL A 286 41.52 -11.82 -8.49
CA VAL A 286 40.52 -12.07 -7.44
C VAL A 286 41.27 -12.44 -6.16
N THR A 287 41.00 -11.74 -5.07
CA THR A 287 41.63 -11.99 -3.76
C THR A 287 40.72 -12.73 -2.79
N ASP A 288 39.40 -12.56 -2.92
CA ASP A 288 38.41 -13.16 -2.03
C ASP A 288 37.03 -13.20 -2.73
N SER A 289 36.13 -14.07 -2.25
CA SER A 289 34.76 -14.15 -2.77
C SER A 289 33.77 -14.69 -1.75
N ILE A 290 32.53 -14.23 -1.84
CA ILE A 290 31.37 -14.76 -1.10
C ILE A 290 30.35 -15.25 -2.13
N LEU A 291 29.90 -16.49 -2.00
CA LEU A 291 29.01 -17.15 -2.96
C LEU A 291 27.64 -17.48 -2.34
N ASN A 292 26.71 -17.97 -3.15
CA ASN A 292 25.37 -18.39 -2.75
C ASN A 292 24.59 -17.26 -2.06
N LEU A 293 24.65 -16.06 -2.64
CA LEU A 293 23.92 -14.87 -2.21
C LEU A 293 22.59 -14.75 -2.97
N PRO A 294 21.55 -14.13 -2.36
CA PRO A 294 20.30 -13.83 -3.05
C PRO A 294 20.53 -12.87 -4.21
N THR A 295 19.47 -12.51 -4.94
CA THR A 295 19.58 -11.59 -6.07
C THR A 295 20.23 -10.28 -5.65
N ILE A 296 21.37 -9.94 -6.25
CA ILE A 296 22.10 -8.70 -6.01
C ILE A 296 21.74 -7.67 -7.08
N THR A 297 21.37 -6.47 -6.64
CA THR A 297 20.95 -5.37 -7.53
C THR A 297 22.01 -4.27 -7.64
N SER A 298 22.66 -3.90 -6.54
CA SER A 298 23.73 -2.89 -6.51
C SER A 298 24.68 -3.10 -5.32
N ILE A 299 25.86 -2.47 -5.37
CA ILE A 299 26.82 -2.46 -4.27
C ILE A 299 26.97 -1.02 -3.79
N ALA A 300 26.53 -0.73 -2.56
CA ALA A 300 26.45 0.63 -2.03
C ALA A 300 27.82 1.21 -1.64
N GLY A 301 28.76 0.34 -1.27
CA GLY A 301 30.10 0.72 -0.85
C GLY A 301 30.50 0.08 0.48
N ARG A 302 31.40 0.77 1.19
CA ARG A 302 31.99 0.31 2.45
C ARG A 302 31.88 1.36 3.54
N PHE A 303 31.58 0.93 4.77
CA PHE A 303 31.58 1.77 5.97
C PHE A 303 32.04 0.94 7.18
N ASN A 304 32.94 1.50 8.01
CA ASN A 304 33.54 0.82 9.17
C ASN A 304 33.96 -0.63 8.87
N ASP A 305 34.78 -0.78 7.83
CA ASP A 305 35.32 -2.05 7.31
C ASP A 305 34.31 -3.05 6.71
N LYS A 306 33.01 -2.79 6.78
CA LYS A 306 31.94 -3.65 6.24
C LYS A 306 31.44 -3.18 4.88
N TYR A 307 31.10 -4.12 4.02
CA TYR A 307 30.49 -3.85 2.72
C TYR A 307 28.97 -4.00 2.80
N TYR A 308 28.28 -3.12 2.07
CA TYR A 308 26.82 -3.07 2.01
C TYR A 308 26.36 -3.33 0.58
N VAL A 309 25.55 -4.37 0.40
CA VAL A 309 25.08 -4.82 -0.91
C VAL A 309 23.56 -4.87 -0.94
N ALA A 310 22.96 -4.19 -1.91
CA ALA A 310 21.52 -4.25 -2.11
C ALA A 310 21.10 -5.58 -2.72
N SER A 311 20.03 -6.17 -2.18
CA SER A 311 19.55 -7.47 -2.62
C SER A 311 18.02 -7.60 -2.58
N SER A 312 17.51 -8.73 -3.05
CA SER A 312 16.08 -9.09 -2.94
C SER A 312 15.62 -9.43 -1.52
N LEU A 313 16.52 -9.50 -0.53
CA LEU A 313 16.19 -9.81 0.87
C LEU A 313 16.50 -8.66 1.84
N GLY A 314 17.08 -7.57 1.35
CA GLY A 314 17.48 -6.39 2.10
C GLY A 314 18.89 -5.93 1.73
N MET A 315 19.49 -5.11 2.59
CA MET A 315 20.89 -4.73 2.50
C MET A 315 21.75 -5.80 3.19
N ILE A 316 22.49 -6.58 2.42
CA ILE A 316 23.44 -7.55 2.95
C ILE A 316 24.64 -6.79 3.51
N ILE A 317 24.95 -7.05 4.78
CA ILE A 317 26.15 -6.56 5.46
C ILE A 317 27.14 -7.71 5.51
N MET A 318 28.34 -7.48 5.01
CA MET A 318 29.36 -8.51 4.92
C MET A 318 30.76 -7.98 5.22
N ASN A 319 31.58 -8.83 5.82
CA ASN A 319 33.04 -8.66 5.85
C ASN A 319 33.65 -9.49 4.70
N THR A 320 34.95 -9.35 4.45
CA THR A 320 35.64 -10.27 3.54
C THR A 320 35.48 -11.72 4.05
N GLY A 321 34.94 -12.60 3.21
CA GLY A 321 34.75 -14.04 3.47
C GLY A 321 33.40 -14.48 4.05
N PHE A 322 32.55 -13.60 4.62
CA PHE A 322 31.25 -14.03 5.17
C PHE A 322 30.19 -12.92 5.25
N VAL A 323 28.92 -13.34 5.23
CA VAL A 323 27.75 -12.48 5.49
C VAL A 323 27.54 -12.35 6.99
N GLU A 324 27.45 -11.12 7.48
CA GLU A 324 27.25 -10.82 8.90
C GLU A 324 25.77 -10.67 9.25
N ALA A 325 25.03 -9.91 8.45
CA ALA A 325 23.62 -9.59 8.71
C ALA A 325 22.89 -9.16 7.43
N ILE A 326 21.57 -9.05 7.52
CA ILE A 326 20.74 -8.40 6.52
C ILE A 326 19.98 -7.26 7.21
N LEU A 327 20.02 -6.08 6.62
CA LEU A 327 19.47 -4.84 7.13
C LEU A 327 18.29 -4.38 6.28
N TYR A 328 17.15 -4.13 6.91
CA TYR A 328 15.98 -3.49 6.31
C TYR A 328 15.11 -2.88 7.43
N PRO A 329 14.32 -1.83 7.13
CA PRO A 329 13.35 -1.29 8.07
C PRO A 329 12.24 -2.27 8.42
N GLU A 330 11.65 -2.12 9.61
CA GLU A 330 10.45 -2.84 10.04
C GLU A 330 9.26 -2.58 9.11
N GLY A 331 8.51 -3.64 8.79
CA GLY A 331 7.38 -3.59 7.86
C GLY A 331 6.63 -4.92 7.77
N PRO A 332 5.53 -4.97 6.99
CA PRO A 332 4.80 -6.20 6.77
C PRO A 332 5.69 -7.28 6.13
N GLY A 333 5.36 -8.55 6.37
CA GLY A 333 6.15 -9.67 5.87
C GLY A 333 6.26 -9.73 4.34
N ALA A 334 5.22 -9.23 3.64
CA ALA A 334 5.15 -8.96 2.20
C ALA A 334 4.03 -7.94 1.92
N ASN A 335 3.98 -7.37 0.70
CA ASN A 335 2.91 -6.46 0.25
C ASN A 335 1.62 -7.20 -0.14
N LEU A 336 1.10 -8.02 0.76
CA LEU A 336 -0.09 -8.84 0.53
C LEU A 336 -1.09 -8.65 1.68
N PHE A 337 -2.28 -8.13 1.35
CA PHE A 337 -3.30 -7.76 2.31
C PHE A 337 -4.64 -8.29 1.78
N ALA A 338 -5.01 -9.51 2.13
CA ALA A 338 -6.26 -10.12 1.67
C ALA A 338 -7.46 -9.69 2.53
N ASP A 339 -7.27 -9.63 3.84
CA ASP A 339 -8.27 -9.14 4.79
C ASP A 339 -7.58 -8.42 5.93
N ILE A 340 -8.19 -7.34 6.42
CA ILE A 340 -7.64 -6.46 7.45
C ILE A 340 -8.69 -6.27 8.55
N LYS A 341 -8.30 -6.51 9.80
CA LYS A 341 -9.14 -6.28 10.97
C LYS A 341 -8.34 -5.62 12.08
N SER A 342 -8.97 -4.70 12.81
CA SER A 342 -8.38 -4.09 13.99
C SER A 342 -9.03 -4.61 15.27
N THR A 343 -8.24 -4.74 16.31
CA THR A 343 -8.71 -4.92 17.69
C THR A 343 -9.01 -3.57 18.33
N LYS A 344 -9.72 -3.58 19.47
CA LYS A 344 -10.08 -2.34 20.20
C LYS A 344 -8.90 -1.56 20.76
N ASP A 345 -7.75 -2.21 20.94
CA ASP A 345 -6.50 -1.57 21.37
C ASP A 345 -5.73 -0.92 20.20
N GLY A 346 -6.26 -1.00 18.97
CA GLY A 346 -5.63 -0.46 17.76
C GLY A 346 -4.64 -1.39 17.07
N SER A 347 -4.45 -2.62 17.58
CA SER A 347 -3.62 -3.60 16.87
C SER A 347 -4.33 -4.09 15.59
N LEU A 348 -3.57 -4.40 14.55
CA LEU A 348 -4.09 -4.92 13.28
C LEU A 348 -3.74 -6.39 13.12
N TRP A 349 -4.65 -7.12 12.49
CA TRP A 349 -4.49 -8.49 12.08
C TRP A 349 -4.85 -8.63 10.61
N ILE A 350 -3.96 -9.23 9.85
CA ILE A 350 -4.03 -9.25 8.39
C ILE A 350 -3.78 -10.67 7.88
N GLY A 351 -4.68 -11.17 7.03
CA GLY A 351 -4.44 -12.36 6.24
C GLY A 351 -3.64 -11.98 4.99
N SER A 352 -2.53 -12.65 4.72
CA SER A 352 -1.70 -12.31 3.56
C SER A 352 -2.30 -12.76 2.23
N GLY A 353 -3.06 -13.85 2.18
CA GLY A 353 -3.62 -14.34 0.91
C GLY A 353 -3.81 -15.85 0.86
N THR A 354 -3.96 -16.37 -0.35
CA THR A 354 -4.32 -17.77 -0.58
C THR A 354 -3.11 -18.59 -1.02
N ASP A 355 -3.15 -19.90 -0.73
CA ASP A 355 -2.27 -20.92 -1.32
C ASP A 355 -0.75 -20.60 -1.21
N VAL A 356 0.06 -20.99 -2.19
CA VAL A 356 1.53 -20.77 -2.26
C VAL A 356 1.96 -19.31 -2.30
N ALA A 357 1.04 -18.40 -2.66
CA ALA A 357 1.31 -16.96 -2.65
C ALA A 357 1.24 -16.39 -1.22
N GLY A 358 0.45 -17.01 -0.34
CA GLY A 358 0.31 -16.62 1.05
C GLY A 358 1.64 -16.63 1.81
N LYS A 359 1.77 -15.68 2.73
CA LYS A 359 2.94 -15.45 3.59
C LYS A 359 2.56 -15.45 5.07
N GLY A 360 1.47 -16.12 5.42
CA GLY A 360 0.98 -16.26 6.80
C GLY A 360 -0.01 -15.16 7.21
N ILE A 361 0.02 -14.82 8.49
CA ILE A 361 -0.82 -13.79 9.12
C ILE A 361 0.08 -12.71 9.68
N TYR A 362 -0.23 -11.44 9.44
CA TYR A 362 0.51 -10.32 10.03
C TYR A 362 -0.24 -9.75 11.21
N ASN A 363 0.51 -9.39 12.25
CA ASN A 363 0.04 -8.58 13.36
C ASN A 363 0.87 -7.29 13.42
N PHE A 364 0.20 -6.16 13.60
CA PHE A 364 0.84 -4.87 13.76
C PHE A 364 0.33 -4.17 15.01
N THR A 365 1.21 -3.82 15.94
CA THR A 365 0.85 -3.21 17.23
C THR A 365 0.86 -1.67 17.21
N GLY A 366 0.95 -1.06 16.02
CA GLY A 366 1.19 0.38 15.86
C GLY A 366 2.68 0.74 15.71
N GLU A 367 3.57 -0.12 16.21
CA GLU A 367 5.03 0.06 16.16
C GLU A 367 5.76 -1.13 15.57
N LYS A 368 5.34 -2.36 15.91
CA LYS A 368 6.04 -3.59 15.54
C LYS A 368 5.18 -4.49 14.68
N TRP A 369 5.82 -5.13 13.71
CA TRP A 369 5.23 -6.17 12.88
C TRP A 369 5.64 -7.54 13.39
N LYS A 370 4.69 -8.48 13.38
CA LYS A 370 4.95 -9.89 13.65
C LYS A 370 4.24 -10.72 12.59
N THR A 371 4.97 -11.65 11.99
CA THR A 371 4.42 -12.62 11.02
C THR A 371 4.24 -13.96 11.71
N TYR A 372 3.08 -14.58 11.50
CA TYR A 372 2.73 -15.92 11.95
C TYR A 372 2.65 -16.83 10.72
N ASP A 373 3.59 -17.76 10.58
CA ASP A 373 3.75 -18.60 9.39
C ASP A 373 4.31 -20.00 9.75
N VAL A 374 4.44 -20.88 8.77
CA VAL A 374 4.92 -22.26 8.96
C VAL A 374 6.35 -22.35 9.52
N SER A 375 7.15 -21.29 9.41
CA SER A 375 8.52 -21.27 9.96
C SER A 375 8.54 -21.00 11.47
N ASN A 376 7.46 -20.41 12.02
CA ASN A 376 7.40 -19.99 13.41
C ASN A 376 6.19 -20.52 14.22
N ILE A 377 5.21 -21.15 13.56
CA ILE A 377 4.14 -21.91 14.21
C ILE A 377 4.34 -23.41 13.95
N PRO A 378 4.83 -24.18 14.93
CA PRO A 378 4.87 -25.63 14.87
C PRO A 378 3.52 -26.26 14.51
N GLY A 379 3.50 -27.10 13.48
CA GLY A 379 2.31 -27.83 13.03
C GLY A 379 1.37 -27.03 12.11
N LEU A 380 1.68 -25.77 11.78
CA LEU A 380 0.88 -25.00 10.84
C LEU A 380 0.95 -25.61 9.43
N PRO A 381 -0.18 -25.90 8.78
CA PRO A 381 -0.18 -26.68 7.53
C PRO A 381 0.02 -25.84 6.25
N THR A 382 -0.09 -24.51 6.32
CA THR A 382 0.02 -23.60 5.16
C THR A 382 0.31 -22.17 5.59
N ASN A 383 0.71 -21.33 4.64
CA ASN A 383 0.80 -19.87 4.79
C ASN A 383 -0.37 -19.12 4.12
N GLY A 384 -1.28 -19.84 3.46
CA GLY A 384 -2.41 -19.26 2.73
C GLY A 384 -3.59 -18.91 3.64
N TYR A 385 -3.47 -17.84 4.43
CA TYR A 385 -4.56 -17.28 5.23
C TYR A 385 -5.11 -15.99 4.62
N ASN A 386 -6.39 -15.97 4.28
CA ASN A 386 -7.01 -14.88 3.50
C ASN A 386 -8.23 -14.22 4.16
N ASN A 387 -8.67 -14.69 5.32
CA ASN A 387 -9.75 -14.08 6.10
C ASN A 387 -9.35 -13.99 7.57
N ILE A 388 -9.70 -12.88 8.21
CA ILE A 388 -9.48 -12.63 9.63
C ILE A 388 -10.81 -12.24 10.28
N HIS A 389 -11.08 -12.82 11.45
CA HIS A 389 -12.19 -12.41 12.31
C HIS A 389 -11.71 -12.27 13.76
N ILE A 390 -12.17 -11.22 14.43
CA ILE A 390 -11.84 -10.95 15.82
C ILE A 390 -13.10 -11.18 16.65
N SER A 391 -13.01 -12.05 17.66
CA SER A 391 -14.10 -12.29 18.61
C SER A 391 -13.54 -12.31 20.03
N GLY A 392 -13.93 -11.31 20.82
CA GLY A 392 -13.34 -11.05 22.13
C GLY A 392 -11.84 -10.81 22.01
N SER A 393 -11.04 -11.62 22.70
CA SER A 393 -9.57 -11.57 22.68
C SER A 393 -8.94 -12.56 21.69
N ASN A 394 -9.74 -13.33 20.96
CA ASN A 394 -9.28 -14.34 20.02
C ASN A 394 -9.32 -13.81 18.60
N VAL A 395 -8.33 -14.22 17.81
CA VAL A 395 -8.24 -13.97 16.38
C VAL A 395 -8.42 -15.28 15.64
N TYR A 396 -9.36 -15.32 14.73
CA TYR A 396 -9.63 -16.47 13.87
C TYR A 396 -9.12 -16.15 12.48
N ALA A 397 -8.39 -17.08 11.86
CA ALA A 397 -7.86 -16.92 10.52
C ALA A 397 -8.29 -18.10 9.63
N GLY A 398 -9.07 -17.80 8.60
CA GLY A 398 -9.49 -18.77 7.60
C GLY A 398 -8.38 -19.05 6.59
N SER A 399 -8.10 -20.32 6.32
CA SER A 399 -7.08 -20.73 5.34
C SER A 399 -7.70 -21.20 4.02
N TYR A 400 -6.88 -21.14 2.97
CA TYR A 400 -7.19 -21.70 1.67
C TYR A 400 -6.69 -23.16 1.57
N GLY A 401 -7.53 -24.11 2.01
CA GLY A 401 -7.36 -25.54 1.75
C GLY A 401 -6.85 -26.36 2.94
N ARG A 402 -6.64 -25.77 4.12
CA ARG A 402 -6.15 -26.46 5.32
C ARG A 402 -6.93 -26.16 6.61
N GLY A 403 -8.16 -25.65 6.49
CA GLY A 403 -9.03 -25.32 7.62
C GLY A 403 -8.85 -23.90 8.14
N PHE A 404 -8.74 -23.71 9.45
CA PHE A 404 -8.61 -22.39 10.07
C PHE A 404 -7.76 -22.45 11.35
N LEU A 405 -7.30 -21.28 11.80
CA LEU A 405 -6.47 -21.09 12.98
C LEU A 405 -7.23 -20.22 14.00
N ARG A 406 -7.16 -20.55 15.28
CA ARG A 406 -7.55 -19.66 16.38
C ARG A 406 -6.31 -19.25 17.15
N ILE A 407 -5.95 -17.97 17.12
CA ILE A 407 -4.87 -17.37 17.90
C ILE A 407 -5.50 -16.78 19.17
N LYS A 408 -5.01 -17.23 20.32
CA LYS A 408 -5.40 -16.80 21.67
C LYS A 408 -4.40 -15.75 22.20
N PRO A 409 -4.77 -14.99 23.24
CA PRO A 409 -3.82 -14.16 23.96
C PRO A 409 -2.56 -14.91 24.37
N GLY A 410 -1.40 -14.22 24.35
CA GLY A 410 -0.12 -14.84 24.68
C GLY A 410 0.50 -15.71 23.57
N SER A 411 0.03 -15.58 22.32
CA SER A 411 0.51 -16.37 21.16
C SER A 411 0.30 -17.88 21.28
N GLN A 412 -0.68 -18.32 22.07
CA GLN A 412 -1.20 -19.68 22.00
C GLN A 412 -2.09 -19.83 20.77
N TYR A 413 -2.19 -21.03 20.22
CA TYR A 413 -2.97 -21.27 19.01
C TYR A 413 -3.60 -22.66 18.98
N ASP A 414 -4.78 -22.75 18.37
CA ASP A 414 -5.44 -24.01 18.02
C ASP A 414 -5.56 -24.10 16.50
N ILE A 415 -5.15 -25.24 15.94
CA ILE A 415 -5.17 -25.51 14.50
C ILE A 415 -6.35 -26.44 14.21
N PHE A 416 -7.28 -25.98 13.39
CA PHE A 416 -8.47 -26.73 12.99
C PHE A 416 -8.33 -27.14 11.52
N THR A 417 -8.31 -28.43 11.27
CA THR A 417 -8.18 -29.05 9.95
C THR A 417 -9.33 -30.03 9.72
N ALA A 418 -9.45 -30.59 8.51
CA ALA A 418 -10.39 -31.67 8.26
C ALA A 418 -10.13 -32.93 9.13
N ALA A 419 -8.92 -33.09 9.68
CA ALA A 419 -8.56 -34.25 10.50
C ALA A 419 -9.09 -34.18 11.95
N ASN A 420 -9.40 -32.98 12.46
CA ASN A 420 -9.85 -32.77 13.84
C ASN A 420 -11.15 -31.97 13.96
N THR A 421 -11.86 -31.78 12.84
CA THR A 421 -13.17 -31.15 12.80
C THR A 421 -14.15 -32.03 12.02
N PRO A 422 -15.47 -31.89 12.22
CA PRO A 422 -16.45 -32.56 11.39
C PRO A 422 -16.65 -31.89 10.01
N ILE A 423 -15.88 -30.83 9.70
CA ILE A 423 -16.06 -30.04 8.48
C ILE A 423 -15.33 -30.73 7.33
N LYS A 424 -16.05 -30.99 6.23
CA LYS A 424 -15.47 -31.56 5.01
C LYS A 424 -15.17 -30.48 3.98
N GLY A 425 -13.99 -30.56 3.38
CA GLY A 425 -13.60 -29.71 2.26
C GLY A 425 -14.31 -30.09 0.95
N ILE A 426 -13.62 -29.83 -0.17
CA ILE A 426 -14.18 -29.98 -1.52
C ILE A 426 -14.46 -31.44 -1.89
N SER A 427 -15.37 -31.69 -2.83
CA SER A 427 -15.73 -33.05 -3.25
C SER A 427 -14.55 -33.84 -3.85
N ALA A 428 -13.59 -33.17 -4.48
CA ALA A 428 -12.40 -33.81 -5.06
C ALA A 428 -11.37 -34.25 -4.00
N ASP A 429 -11.29 -33.54 -2.87
CA ASP A 429 -10.44 -33.85 -1.73
C ASP A 429 -11.08 -33.29 -0.46
N THR A 430 -11.67 -34.16 0.36
CA THR A 430 -12.37 -33.74 1.58
C THR A 430 -11.43 -33.16 2.64
N ASN A 431 -10.11 -33.34 2.49
CA ASN A 431 -9.11 -32.72 3.35
C ASN A 431 -8.71 -31.31 2.90
N TYR A 432 -9.07 -30.93 1.66
CA TYR A 432 -8.86 -29.58 1.14
C TYR A 432 -9.96 -28.64 1.64
N LEU A 433 -9.85 -28.27 2.92
CA LEU A 433 -10.85 -27.46 3.62
C LEU A 433 -10.53 -25.96 3.49
N ILE A 434 -11.35 -25.22 2.75
CA ILE A 434 -11.24 -23.76 2.64
C ILE A 434 -12.31 -23.11 3.52
N ILE A 435 -11.88 -22.21 4.42
CA ILE A 435 -12.77 -21.37 5.23
C ILE A 435 -12.61 -19.93 4.74
N PRO A 436 -13.44 -19.47 3.79
CA PRO A 436 -13.25 -18.16 3.16
C PRO A 436 -13.78 -17.00 4.02
N SER A 437 -14.65 -17.27 5.00
CA SER A 437 -15.19 -16.24 5.88
C SER A 437 -15.58 -16.78 7.25
N ILE A 438 -15.25 -16.02 8.28
CA ILE A 438 -15.57 -16.30 9.68
C ILE A 438 -16.28 -15.09 10.28
N LYS A 439 -17.35 -15.30 11.05
CA LYS A 439 -18.10 -14.25 11.76
C LYS A 439 -18.53 -14.73 13.14
N SER A 440 -19.02 -13.81 13.98
CA SER A 440 -19.66 -14.14 15.25
C SER A 440 -21.08 -13.60 15.30
N ASP A 441 -21.97 -14.32 15.96
CA ASP A 441 -23.32 -13.85 16.26
C ASP A 441 -23.41 -13.12 17.61
N SER A 442 -24.59 -12.57 17.93
CA SER A 442 -24.84 -11.87 19.20
C SER A 442 -24.75 -12.78 20.42
N LYS A 443 -24.91 -14.10 20.23
CA LYS A 443 -24.82 -15.11 21.30
C LYS A 443 -23.37 -15.49 21.61
N GLY A 444 -22.43 -15.12 20.75
CA GLY A 444 -20.99 -15.37 20.87
C GLY A 444 -20.52 -16.67 20.21
N ASN A 445 -21.34 -17.29 19.35
CA ASN A 445 -20.91 -18.43 18.54
C ASN A 445 -20.07 -17.94 17.35
N ILE A 446 -19.14 -18.77 16.89
CA ILE A 446 -18.34 -18.49 15.70
C ILE A 446 -18.93 -19.22 14.52
N TRP A 447 -19.36 -18.47 13.51
CA TRP A 447 -19.90 -18.98 12.25
C TRP A 447 -18.79 -19.07 11.21
N LEU A 448 -18.65 -20.27 10.65
CA LEU A 448 -17.68 -20.63 9.63
C LEU A 448 -18.44 -20.89 8.33
N LEU A 449 -18.13 -20.12 7.29
CA LEU A 449 -18.55 -20.43 5.94
C LEU A 449 -17.59 -21.47 5.36
N ASN A 450 -18.11 -22.47 4.67
CA ASN A 450 -17.32 -23.45 3.93
C ASN A 450 -17.41 -23.14 2.44
N TYR A 451 -16.25 -23.07 1.79
CA TYR A 451 -16.13 -22.69 0.38
C TYR A 451 -16.93 -23.61 -0.55
N GLU A 452 -16.73 -24.92 -0.40
CA GLU A 452 -17.31 -25.96 -1.24
C GLU A 452 -17.42 -27.24 -0.40
N ALA A 453 -18.56 -27.43 0.27
CA ALA A 453 -18.73 -28.55 1.21
C ALA A 453 -19.12 -29.85 0.48
N ALA A 454 -18.27 -30.88 0.53
CA ALA A 454 -18.55 -32.18 -0.09
C ALA A 454 -19.82 -32.87 0.44
N ASP A 455 -20.18 -32.62 1.70
CA ASP A 455 -21.41 -33.12 2.34
C ASP A 455 -22.55 -32.09 2.37
N ARG A 456 -22.42 -30.99 1.62
CA ARG A 456 -23.40 -29.89 1.50
C ARG A 456 -23.60 -29.06 2.77
N LYS A 457 -22.84 -29.32 3.85
CA LYS A 457 -22.86 -28.48 5.06
C LYS A 457 -21.99 -27.24 4.86
N ILE A 458 -22.63 -26.17 4.37
CA ILE A 458 -21.94 -24.94 3.96
C ILE A 458 -21.67 -23.97 5.12
N LEU A 459 -22.38 -24.12 6.23
CA LEU A 459 -22.26 -23.28 7.42
C LEU A 459 -22.03 -24.16 8.62
N PHE A 460 -21.09 -23.76 9.47
CA PHE A 460 -20.88 -24.36 10.77
C PHE A 460 -20.92 -23.29 11.86
N ALA A 461 -21.58 -23.58 12.98
CA ALA A 461 -21.43 -22.84 14.22
C ALA A 461 -20.50 -23.59 15.17
N LEU A 462 -19.50 -22.90 15.69
CA LEU A 462 -18.68 -23.32 16.81
C LEU A 462 -19.18 -22.59 18.06
N ASP A 463 -19.75 -23.31 19.01
CA ASP A 463 -20.28 -22.72 20.23
C ASP A 463 -19.18 -22.39 21.24
N LYS A 464 -19.57 -21.84 22.40
CA LYS A 464 -18.63 -21.47 23.48
C LYS A 464 -17.93 -22.68 24.13
N SER A 465 -18.43 -23.89 23.90
CA SER A 465 -17.88 -25.16 24.40
C SER A 465 -17.03 -25.86 23.34
N ASP A 466 -16.67 -25.15 22.26
CA ASP A 466 -15.96 -25.67 21.09
C ASP A 466 -16.67 -26.85 20.40
N GLN A 467 -18.00 -26.93 20.48
CA GLN A 467 -18.83 -27.90 19.75
C GLN A 467 -19.25 -27.37 18.39
N PHE A 468 -19.21 -28.23 17.37
CA PHE A 468 -19.54 -27.90 15.98
C PHE A 468 -20.96 -28.33 15.60
N PHE A 469 -21.72 -27.42 15.00
CA PHE A 469 -23.06 -27.66 14.46
C PHE A 469 -23.08 -27.26 12.98
N GLY A 470 -23.38 -28.20 12.08
CA GLY A 470 -23.30 -27.99 10.63
C GLY A 470 -24.67 -27.93 9.95
N PHE A 471 -24.83 -26.99 9.03
CA PHE A 471 -26.10 -26.66 8.36
C PHE A 471 -25.97 -26.75 6.82
N GLU A 472 -26.99 -27.30 6.18
CA GLU A 472 -27.02 -27.47 4.72
C GLU A 472 -27.67 -26.28 4.00
N ASN A 473 -27.20 -25.97 2.78
CA ASN A 473 -27.95 -25.09 1.88
C ASN A 473 -29.03 -25.90 1.14
N ARG A 474 -30.26 -25.85 1.64
CA ARG A 474 -31.40 -26.54 1.02
C ARG A 474 -32.01 -25.80 -0.18
N GLN A 475 -31.59 -24.56 -0.43
CA GLN A 475 -32.17 -23.69 -1.47
C GLN A 475 -31.62 -23.96 -2.88
N ASN A 476 -30.34 -24.33 -3.02
CA ASN A 476 -29.78 -24.62 -4.36
C ASN A 476 -28.62 -25.63 -4.32
N GLN A 477 -28.86 -26.83 -4.85
CA GLN A 477 -27.93 -27.97 -4.78
C GLN A 477 -26.71 -27.88 -5.70
N PHE A 478 -26.63 -26.87 -6.56
CA PHE A 478 -25.58 -26.73 -7.58
C PHE A 478 -24.58 -25.58 -7.33
N VAL A 479 -24.68 -24.93 -6.17
CA VAL A 479 -23.77 -23.84 -5.80
C VAL A 479 -22.58 -24.41 -5.04
N SER A 480 -21.40 -24.28 -5.61
CA SER A 480 -20.18 -24.91 -5.09
C SER A 480 -19.15 -23.94 -4.54
N VAL A 481 -19.28 -22.61 -4.71
CA VAL A 481 -18.20 -21.67 -4.35
C VAL A 481 -18.71 -20.47 -3.57
N TYR A 482 -18.68 -20.55 -2.24
CA TYR A 482 -19.04 -19.45 -1.32
C TYR A 482 -17.83 -18.59 -0.97
N ARG A 483 -18.03 -17.28 -0.75
CA ARG A 483 -16.91 -16.32 -0.60
C ARG A 483 -16.93 -15.52 0.69
N GLU A 484 -18.04 -14.87 1.01
CA GLU A 484 -18.13 -13.98 2.18
C GLU A 484 -19.40 -14.26 2.98
N LEU A 485 -19.31 -14.07 4.29
CA LEU A 485 -20.39 -14.19 5.24
C LEU A 485 -20.47 -12.89 6.06
N GLU A 486 -21.68 -12.38 6.29
CA GLU A 486 -21.98 -11.36 7.29
C GLU A 486 -23.14 -11.82 8.19
N VAL A 487 -23.21 -11.29 9.41
CA VAL A 487 -24.28 -11.61 10.38
C VAL A 487 -24.99 -10.31 10.74
N ASP A 488 -26.31 -10.28 10.56
CA ASP A 488 -27.12 -9.10 10.86
C ASP A 488 -27.55 -9.01 12.33
N LEU A 489 -28.25 -7.92 12.69
CA LEU A 489 -28.74 -7.67 14.06
C LEU A 489 -29.80 -8.68 14.54
N SER A 490 -30.36 -9.51 13.64
CA SER A 490 -31.31 -10.58 13.97
C SER A 490 -30.63 -11.97 13.98
N ASP A 491 -29.29 -12.00 14.03
CA ASP A 491 -28.45 -13.21 13.90
C ASP A 491 -28.62 -13.97 12.58
N THR A 492 -29.16 -13.33 11.54
CA THR A 492 -29.27 -13.95 10.20
C THR A 492 -27.92 -13.91 9.52
N LYS A 493 -27.49 -15.07 8.99
CA LYS A 493 -26.27 -15.24 8.21
C LYS A 493 -26.59 -14.89 6.76
N TRP A 494 -25.88 -13.90 6.21
CA TRP A 494 -25.98 -13.46 4.82
C TRP A 494 -24.68 -13.81 4.09
N PHE A 495 -24.76 -14.50 2.97
CA PHE A 495 -23.56 -14.95 2.25
C PHE A 495 -23.81 -15.07 0.75
N PHE A 496 -22.76 -14.98 -0.05
CA PHE A 496 -22.87 -15.07 -1.51
C PHE A 496 -21.91 -16.12 -2.09
N ALA A 497 -22.22 -16.53 -3.32
CA ALA A 497 -21.40 -17.44 -4.09
C ALA A 497 -20.82 -16.78 -5.33
N GLN A 498 -19.56 -17.08 -5.66
CA GLN A 498 -18.84 -16.41 -6.76
C GLN A 498 -19.46 -16.65 -8.13
N SER A 499 -20.04 -17.84 -8.35
CA SER A 499 -20.62 -18.25 -9.63
C SER A 499 -22.05 -17.72 -9.83
N ARG A 500 -22.55 -16.88 -8.92
CA ARG A 500 -23.94 -16.42 -8.88
C ARG A 500 -23.99 -14.91 -8.61
N THR A 501 -25.15 -14.35 -8.88
CA THR A 501 -25.52 -12.96 -8.58
C THR A 501 -26.50 -12.89 -7.41
N ASP A 502 -26.51 -13.95 -6.60
CA ASP A 502 -27.48 -14.25 -5.57
C ASP A 502 -26.86 -14.06 -4.18
N VAL A 503 -27.63 -13.50 -3.25
CA VAL A 503 -27.29 -13.48 -1.81
C VAL A 503 -28.21 -14.44 -1.08
N PHE A 504 -27.61 -15.41 -0.41
CA PHE A 504 -28.31 -16.38 0.42
C PHE A 504 -28.44 -15.86 1.85
N TYR A 505 -29.50 -16.30 2.54
CA TYR A 505 -29.65 -16.08 3.97
C TYR A 505 -30.00 -17.37 4.71
N PHE A 506 -29.57 -17.45 5.97
CA PHE A 506 -29.85 -18.55 6.89
C PHE A 506 -30.02 -18.05 8.33
N ASN A 507 -31.04 -18.52 9.05
CA ASN A 507 -31.28 -18.23 10.45
C ASN A 507 -31.77 -19.49 11.16
N GLU A 508 -31.10 -19.85 12.25
CA GLU A 508 -31.32 -21.03 13.11
C GLU A 508 -32.41 -20.82 14.16
N LYS A 509 -33.08 -19.66 14.13
CA LYS A 509 -34.13 -19.22 15.08
C LYS A 509 -33.72 -19.33 16.55
N GLY A 510 -32.41 -19.25 16.81
CA GLY A 510 -31.82 -19.30 18.14
C GLY A 510 -31.55 -20.71 18.68
N THR A 511 -31.75 -21.76 17.88
CA THR A 511 -31.42 -23.15 18.29
C THR A 511 -30.44 -23.80 17.32
N LEU A 512 -29.36 -24.39 17.83
CA LEU A 512 -28.32 -25.02 16.98
C LEU A 512 -28.61 -26.50 16.67
N THR A 513 -29.54 -27.11 17.40
CA THR A 513 -29.87 -28.54 17.33
C THR A 513 -31.21 -28.83 16.66
N THR A 514 -32.13 -27.86 16.65
CA THR A 514 -33.41 -27.97 15.96
C THR A 514 -33.23 -27.37 14.57
N THR A 515 -33.58 -28.12 13.53
CA THR A 515 -33.41 -27.69 12.11
C THR A 515 -34.74 -27.56 11.37
N THR A 516 -35.85 -27.76 12.08
CA THR A 516 -37.21 -27.72 11.52
C THR A 516 -37.80 -26.31 11.51
N ASP A 517 -37.27 -25.42 12.35
CA ASP A 517 -37.63 -24.01 12.46
C ASP A 517 -36.69 -23.08 11.67
N ASP A 518 -35.57 -23.62 11.16
CA ASP A 518 -34.61 -22.88 10.34
C ASP A 518 -35.26 -22.13 9.18
N VAL A 519 -34.84 -20.88 8.99
CA VAL A 519 -35.28 -20.01 7.91
C VAL A 519 -34.14 -19.81 6.92
N PHE A 520 -34.37 -20.06 5.65
CA PHE A 520 -33.37 -19.89 4.60
C PHE A 520 -34.00 -19.45 3.28
N GLY A 521 -33.22 -18.78 2.44
CA GLY A 521 -33.70 -18.25 1.17
C GLY A 521 -32.64 -17.51 0.38
N VAL A 522 -33.08 -16.77 -0.63
CA VAL A 522 -32.22 -16.03 -1.54
C VAL A 522 -32.82 -14.67 -1.92
N ILE A 523 -31.95 -13.68 -2.07
CA ILE A 523 -32.21 -12.40 -2.71
C ILE A 523 -31.44 -12.43 -4.05
N ASN A 524 -32.15 -12.15 -5.13
CA ASN A 524 -31.67 -12.21 -6.52
C ASN A 524 -32.28 -11.09 -7.38
N GLU A 525 -32.18 -11.18 -8.70
CA GLU A 525 -32.76 -10.20 -9.64
C GLU A 525 -34.28 -10.05 -9.49
N SER A 526 -35.01 -11.14 -9.24
CA SER A 526 -36.47 -11.10 -9.04
C SER A 526 -36.87 -10.33 -7.78
N THR A 527 -35.94 -10.16 -6.85
CA THR A 527 -36.11 -9.34 -5.64
C THR A 527 -35.52 -7.93 -5.78
N GLY A 528 -34.93 -7.59 -6.93
CA GLY A 528 -34.47 -6.24 -7.26
C GLY A 528 -32.95 -6.05 -7.30
N LEU A 529 -32.13 -7.10 -7.13
CA LEU A 529 -30.69 -6.98 -7.39
C LEU A 529 -30.44 -6.70 -8.88
N ASN A 530 -29.33 -6.01 -9.18
CA ASN A 530 -28.96 -5.62 -10.55
C ASN A 530 -28.36 -6.75 -11.42
N GLY A 531 -28.36 -8.00 -10.95
CA GLY A 531 -27.89 -9.16 -11.73
C GLY A 531 -26.39 -9.17 -12.02
N GLN A 532 -25.59 -8.56 -11.15
CA GLN A 532 -24.14 -8.44 -11.34
C GLN A 532 -23.38 -9.38 -10.42
N ARG A 533 -22.15 -9.74 -10.83
CA ARG A 533 -21.24 -10.48 -9.98
C ARG A 533 -20.99 -9.70 -8.70
N ILE A 534 -21.16 -10.40 -7.57
CA ILE A 534 -20.94 -9.85 -6.23
C ILE A 534 -19.48 -10.07 -5.86
N ASN A 535 -18.85 -9.02 -5.34
CA ASN A 535 -17.46 -9.03 -4.91
C ASN A 535 -17.34 -8.92 -3.38
N THR A 536 -18.28 -8.21 -2.73
CA THR A 536 -18.29 -8.05 -1.27
C THR A 536 -19.69 -7.77 -0.73
N ILE A 537 -19.93 -8.12 0.53
CA ILE A 537 -21.14 -7.75 1.27
C ILE A 537 -20.80 -7.17 2.65
N LYS A 538 -21.56 -6.17 3.11
CA LYS A 538 -21.32 -5.51 4.40
C LYS A 538 -22.61 -5.09 5.08
N ILE A 539 -22.79 -5.44 6.35
CA ILE A 539 -23.87 -4.90 7.19
C ILE A 539 -23.41 -3.58 7.80
N ASP A 540 -24.24 -2.54 7.67
CA ASP A 540 -23.97 -1.23 8.26
C ASP A 540 -24.59 -1.08 9.66
N LYS A 541 -24.32 0.06 10.33
CA LYS A 541 -24.78 0.32 11.70
C LYS A 541 -26.29 0.61 11.78
N ARG A 542 -26.99 0.72 10.65
CA ARG A 542 -28.46 0.82 10.57
C ARG A 542 -29.11 -0.55 10.34
N GLY A 543 -28.31 -1.59 10.12
CA GLY A 543 -28.77 -2.95 9.82
C GLY A 543 -29.13 -3.15 8.34
N ASP A 544 -28.67 -2.26 7.45
CA ASP A 544 -28.82 -2.44 6.00
C ASP A 544 -27.66 -3.28 5.45
N LEU A 545 -27.94 -4.15 4.47
CA LEU A 545 -26.93 -4.93 3.78
C LEU A 545 -26.49 -4.22 2.49
N TRP A 546 -25.21 -3.89 2.43
CA TRP A 546 -24.54 -3.28 1.29
C TRP A 546 -23.87 -4.36 0.46
N ILE A 547 -24.17 -4.40 -0.84
CA ILE A 547 -23.68 -5.42 -1.77
C ILE A 547 -22.87 -4.72 -2.86
N GLY A 548 -21.55 -4.92 -2.83
CA GLY A 548 -20.64 -4.43 -3.85
C GLY A 548 -20.58 -5.38 -5.04
N THR A 549 -20.76 -4.83 -6.24
CA THR A 549 -20.79 -5.59 -7.50
C THR A 549 -19.83 -5.02 -8.54
N ASP A 550 -19.70 -5.69 -9.68
CA ASP A 550 -18.93 -5.19 -10.82
C ASP A 550 -19.49 -3.88 -11.43
N LEU A 551 -20.75 -3.50 -11.14
CA LEU A 551 -21.38 -2.26 -11.66
C LEU A 551 -22.02 -1.39 -10.57
N GLY A 552 -21.40 -1.31 -9.39
CA GLY A 552 -21.80 -0.44 -8.29
C GLY A 552 -22.37 -1.19 -7.10
N ILE A 553 -23.19 -0.50 -6.30
CA ILE A 553 -23.68 -1.00 -5.00
C ILE A 553 -25.20 -1.16 -5.01
N ASN A 554 -25.69 -2.29 -4.47
CA ASN A 554 -27.08 -2.43 -4.02
C ASN A 554 -27.15 -2.34 -2.49
N ILE A 555 -28.24 -1.76 -1.98
CA ILE A 555 -28.57 -1.69 -0.55
C ILE A 555 -29.86 -2.47 -0.34
N VAL A 556 -29.83 -3.43 0.58
CA VAL A 556 -31.00 -4.19 1.02
C VAL A 556 -31.39 -3.76 2.43
N SER A 557 -32.58 -3.17 2.55
CA SER A 557 -33.14 -2.70 3.82
C SER A 557 -34.25 -3.61 4.32
N GLY A 558 -34.45 -3.61 5.64
CA GLY A 558 -35.51 -4.40 6.28
C GLY A 558 -35.20 -5.89 6.31
N LEU A 559 -33.94 -6.25 6.60
CA LEU A 559 -33.44 -7.64 6.56
C LEU A 559 -34.27 -8.60 7.42
N SER A 560 -34.73 -8.17 8.60
CA SER A 560 -35.55 -8.98 9.51
C SER A 560 -36.88 -9.47 8.92
N SER A 561 -37.36 -8.84 7.83
CA SER A 561 -38.57 -9.29 7.13
C SER A 561 -38.47 -10.70 6.57
N VAL A 562 -37.25 -11.21 6.31
CA VAL A 562 -37.04 -12.60 5.84
C VAL A 562 -37.44 -13.66 6.87
N LEU A 563 -37.50 -13.29 8.16
CA LEU A 563 -37.89 -14.20 9.23
C LEU A 563 -39.40 -14.45 9.32
N ASN A 564 -40.20 -13.63 8.62
CA ASN A 564 -41.66 -13.71 8.59
C ASN A 564 -42.13 -14.32 7.27
N MET A 565 -41.88 -15.62 7.06
CA MET A 565 -42.32 -16.36 5.87
C MET A 565 -43.86 -16.32 5.78
N GLY A 566 -44.40 -15.51 4.87
CA GLY A 566 -45.85 -15.28 4.68
C GLY A 566 -46.33 -13.86 4.97
N GLY A 567 -45.46 -12.98 5.47
CA GLY A 567 -45.76 -11.55 5.64
C GLY A 567 -45.82 -10.79 4.31
N SER A 568 -46.57 -9.69 4.27
CA SER A 568 -46.62 -8.78 3.10
C SER A 568 -45.35 -7.94 2.93
N THR A 569 -44.53 -7.83 3.98
CA THR A 569 -43.28 -7.07 3.99
C THR A 569 -42.13 -7.90 3.44
N LYS A 570 -41.44 -7.40 2.41
CA LYS A 570 -40.23 -8.00 1.83
C LYS A 570 -39.05 -7.04 1.98
N PRO A 571 -37.80 -7.55 1.93
CA PRO A 571 -36.62 -6.68 1.89
C PRO A 571 -36.71 -5.71 0.70
N ARG A 572 -36.34 -4.45 0.92
CA ARG A 572 -36.33 -3.44 -0.14
C ARG A 572 -34.92 -3.34 -0.71
N VAL A 573 -34.79 -3.52 -2.01
CA VAL A 573 -33.53 -3.31 -2.72
C VAL A 573 -33.52 -1.92 -3.37
N SER A 574 -32.40 -1.23 -3.24
CA SER A 574 -32.12 0.03 -3.93
C SER A 574 -30.66 0.05 -4.41
N SER A 575 -30.30 1.00 -5.27
CA SER A 575 -28.93 1.12 -5.78
C SER A 575 -28.34 2.49 -5.50
N VAL A 576 -27.02 2.53 -5.31
CA VAL A 576 -26.29 3.79 -5.08
C VAL A 576 -25.89 4.41 -6.42
N PHE A 577 -26.49 5.54 -6.76
CA PHE A 577 -26.29 6.19 -8.06
C PHE A 577 -24.86 6.70 -8.26
N SER A 578 -24.23 7.27 -7.21
CA SER A 578 -22.92 7.93 -7.28
C SER A 578 -21.75 7.01 -7.62
N VAL A 579 -21.93 5.68 -7.50
CA VAL A 579 -20.90 4.67 -7.82
C VAL A 579 -21.35 3.71 -8.91
N ARG A 580 -22.34 4.10 -9.72
CA ARG A 580 -22.80 3.31 -10.85
C ARG A 580 -21.66 3.10 -11.85
N GLN A 581 -21.57 1.89 -12.42
CA GLN A 581 -20.50 1.48 -13.34
C GLN A 581 -19.08 1.45 -12.73
N GLN A 582 -18.96 1.59 -11.40
CA GLN A 582 -17.71 1.33 -10.71
C GLN A 582 -17.67 -0.12 -10.26
N LYS A 583 -16.56 -0.80 -10.53
CA LYS A 583 -16.32 -2.13 -9.97
C LYS A 583 -15.94 -1.98 -8.50
N ILE A 584 -16.76 -2.55 -7.63
CA ILE A 584 -16.60 -2.46 -6.19
C ILE A 584 -15.83 -3.69 -5.71
N ASN A 585 -14.70 -3.47 -5.05
CA ASN A 585 -13.83 -4.53 -4.55
C ASN A 585 -14.01 -4.77 -3.04
N ALA A 586 -14.19 -3.70 -2.26
CA ALA A 586 -14.28 -3.78 -0.80
C ALA A 586 -15.18 -2.66 -0.24
N ILE A 587 -15.87 -2.94 0.86
CA ILE A 587 -16.67 -1.94 1.59
C ILE A 587 -16.36 -2.07 3.09
N VAL A 588 -16.07 -0.95 3.75
CA VAL A 588 -16.05 -0.86 5.22
C VAL A 588 -16.92 0.30 5.69
N VAL A 589 -17.47 0.17 6.89
CA VAL A 589 -18.38 1.14 7.50
C VAL A 589 -17.65 1.79 8.66
N ASP A 590 -17.62 3.12 8.70
CA ASP A 590 -16.95 3.85 9.77
C ASP A 590 -17.84 4.10 11.00
N ALA A 591 -17.23 4.65 12.05
CA ALA A 591 -17.88 4.89 13.35
C ALA A 591 -19.19 5.69 13.23
N ILE A 592 -19.29 6.58 12.24
CA ILE A 592 -20.46 7.44 11.98
C ILE A 592 -21.30 6.94 10.79
N ASN A 593 -21.15 5.66 10.46
CA ASN A 593 -21.89 4.91 9.45
C ASN A 593 -21.66 5.36 7.99
N ARG A 594 -20.64 6.16 7.69
CA ARG A 594 -20.24 6.43 6.30
C ARG A 594 -19.62 5.18 5.69
N LYS A 595 -19.65 5.10 4.35
CA LYS A 595 -19.16 3.95 3.60
C LYS A 595 -17.87 4.29 2.89
N TRP A 596 -16.80 3.59 3.24
CA TRP A 596 -15.55 3.59 2.49
C TRP A 596 -15.57 2.45 1.49
N VAL A 597 -15.34 2.76 0.22
CA VAL A 597 -15.55 1.88 -0.91
C VAL A 597 -14.28 1.81 -1.75
N GLY A 598 -13.67 0.63 -1.81
CA GLY A 598 -12.51 0.36 -2.66
C GLY A 598 -12.96 -0.05 -4.05
N THR A 599 -12.34 0.55 -5.07
CA THR A 599 -12.65 0.29 -6.49
C THR A 599 -11.38 0.05 -7.30
N ASP A 600 -11.52 -0.28 -8.58
CA ASP A 600 -10.39 -0.32 -9.52
C ASP A 600 -9.87 1.09 -9.91
N GLN A 601 -10.57 2.15 -9.50
CA GLN A 601 -10.30 3.55 -9.88
C GLN A 601 -10.15 4.46 -8.64
N GLY A 602 -9.73 3.89 -7.51
CA GLY A 602 -9.44 4.61 -6.28
C GLY A 602 -10.36 4.25 -5.11
N LEU A 603 -10.31 5.11 -4.10
CA LEU A 603 -11.08 5.01 -2.86
C LEU A 603 -12.19 6.06 -2.85
N ILE A 604 -13.41 5.63 -2.56
CA ILE A 604 -14.60 6.48 -2.51
C ILE A 604 -15.16 6.52 -1.08
N LEU A 605 -15.55 7.69 -0.61
CA LEU A 605 -16.28 7.88 0.65
C LEU A 605 -17.71 8.35 0.36
N LEU A 606 -18.69 7.60 0.86
CA LEU A 606 -20.12 7.88 0.71
C LEU A 606 -20.77 8.24 2.06
N SER A 607 -21.86 8.99 2.00
CA SER A 607 -22.71 9.28 3.16
C SER A 607 -23.31 8.03 3.83
N SER A 608 -23.88 8.22 5.02
CA SER A 608 -24.48 7.16 5.84
C SER A 608 -25.65 6.42 5.17
N ASP A 609 -26.25 6.97 4.12
CA ASP A 609 -27.29 6.36 3.31
C ASP A 609 -26.83 6.07 1.87
N GLY A 610 -25.61 6.46 1.51
CA GLY A 610 -25.06 6.35 0.15
C GLY A 610 -25.57 7.39 -0.83
N SER A 611 -26.42 8.33 -0.42
CA SER A 611 -26.99 9.33 -1.34
C SER A 611 -25.96 10.32 -1.87
N ASN A 612 -24.91 10.62 -1.10
CA ASN A 612 -23.90 11.62 -1.44
C ASN A 612 -22.49 11.04 -1.52
N LEU A 613 -21.76 11.45 -2.55
CA LEU A 613 -20.31 11.28 -2.65
C LEU A 613 -19.62 12.37 -1.81
N ILE A 614 -18.93 11.97 -0.74
CA ILE A 614 -18.25 12.90 0.17
C ILE A 614 -16.83 13.19 -0.34
N ALA A 615 -16.10 12.15 -0.74
CA ALA A 615 -14.73 12.28 -1.24
C ALA A 615 -14.36 11.14 -2.20
N ALA A 616 -13.40 11.41 -3.08
CA ALA A 616 -12.79 10.42 -3.97
C ALA A 616 -11.27 10.64 -4.03
N TYR A 617 -10.52 9.56 -3.82
CA TYR A 617 -9.07 9.54 -3.79
C TYR A 617 -8.53 8.61 -4.85
N ASP A 618 -7.58 9.08 -5.65
CA ASP A 618 -6.84 8.30 -6.63
C ASP A 618 -5.33 8.50 -6.45
N SER A 619 -4.52 7.80 -7.22
CA SER A 619 -3.06 7.93 -7.18
C SER A 619 -2.56 9.29 -7.69
N LYS A 620 -3.39 10.17 -8.24
CA LYS A 620 -2.98 11.49 -8.72
C LYS A 620 -3.21 12.57 -7.68
N ASN A 621 -4.27 12.44 -6.88
CA ASN A 621 -4.68 13.44 -5.89
C ASN A 621 -4.33 13.04 -4.45
N SER A 622 -3.84 11.82 -4.23
CA SER A 622 -3.56 11.30 -2.90
C SER A 622 -2.31 10.40 -2.85
N PRO A 623 -1.82 10.07 -1.64
CA PRO A 623 -0.73 9.12 -1.44
C PRO A 623 -1.02 7.66 -1.78
N LEU A 624 -2.16 7.34 -2.42
CA LEU A 624 -2.43 6.00 -2.94
C LEU A 624 -1.30 5.52 -3.86
N LEU A 625 -0.86 4.27 -3.65
CA LEU A 625 0.24 3.65 -4.40
C LEU A 625 -0.22 3.13 -5.78
N SER A 626 -1.52 2.89 -5.93
CA SER A 626 -2.21 2.47 -7.16
C SER A 626 -3.65 3.01 -7.13
N ASP A 627 -4.35 3.02 -8.27
CA ASP A 627 -5.79 3.26 -8.30
C ASP A 627 -6.59 2.00 -7.91
N GLU A 628 -5.99 0.81 -8.06
CA GLU A 628 -6.64 -0.44 -7.65
C GLU A 628 -6.61 -0.59 -6.11
N VAL A 629 -7.78 -0.44 -5.48
CA VAL A 629 -7.99 -0.69 -4.06
C VAL A 629 -8.64 -2.06 -3.89
N LYS A 630 -7.89 -3.02 -3.34
CA LYS A 630 -8.30 -4.44 -3.29
C LYS A 630 -9.04 -4.81 -2.01
N THR A 631 -8.60 -4.28 -0.87
CA THR A 631 -9.17 -4.58 0.43
C THR A 631 -9.19 -3.34 1.30
N LEU A 632 -10.09 -3.33 2.28
CA LEU A 632 -10.23 -2.26 3.26
C LEU A 632 -10.34 -2.87 4.66
N GLY A 633 -9.73 -2.19 5.63
CA GLY A 633 -9.92 -2.42 7.06
C GLY A 633 -10.24 -1.10 7.74
N ILE A 634 -10.83 -1.17 8.93
CA ILE A 634 -11.13 0.03 9.71
C ILE A 634 -10.86 -0.21 11.18
N ASP A 635 -10.16 0.74 11.79
CA ASP A 635 -10.07 0.92 13.22
C ASP A 635 -11.01 2.06 13.61
N GLU A 636 -12.19 1.69 14.09
CA GLU A 636 -13.21 2.66 14.49
C GLU A 636 -12.79 3.47 15.72
N GLU A 637 -12.07 2.88 16.68
CA GLU A 637 -11.68 3.54 17.94
C GLU A 637 -10.70 4.69 17.66
N ASN A 638 -9.76 4.44 16.74
CA ASN A 638 -8.80 5.46 16.31
C ASN A 638 -9.25 6.22 15.07
N GLY A 639 -10.33 5.83 14.39
CA GLY A 639 -10.80 6.45 13.15
C GLY A 639 -9.80 6.34 12.01
N ILE A 640 -9.16 5.18 11.85
CA ILE A 640 -8.17 4.92 10.80
C ILE A 640 -8.76 3.94 9.78
N VAL A 641 -8.72 4.32 8.51
CA VAL A 641 -9.05 3.43 7.40
C VAL A 641 -7.76 2.86 6.82
N TYR A 642 -7.68 1.54 6.76
CA TYR A 642 -6.57 0.82 6.17
C TYR A 642 -6.92 0.36 4.76
N ILE A 643 -6.01 0.60 3.81
CA ILE A 643 -6.22 0.41 2.39
C ILE A 643 -5.12 -0.53 1.88
N GLY A 644 -5.50 -1.75 1.51
CA GLY A 644 -4.55 -2.74 1.00
C GLY A 644 -4.41 -2.65 -0.52
N GLN A 645 -3.18 -2.50 -0.99
CA GLN A 645 -2.83 -2.42 -2.42
C GLN A 645 -1.62 -3.31 -2.73
N SER A 646 -1.39 -3.63 -4.01
CA SER A 646 -0.26 -4.48 -4.44
C SER A 646 1.14 -3.92 -4.08
N GLY A 647 1.24 -2.64 -3.70
CA GLY A 647 2.49 -1.99 -3.31
C GLY A 647 2.66 -1.74 -1.81
N GLY A 648 1.65 -1.99 -0.99
CA GLY A 648 1.68 -1.68 0.44
C GLY A 648 0.29 -1.46 1.07
N LEU A 649 0.31 -1.31 2.39
CA LEU A 649 -0.84 -0.95 3.23
C LEU A 649 -0.79 0.53 3.55
N ILE A 650 -1.87 1.25 3.28
CA ILE A 650 -1.98 2.68 3.56
C ILE A 650 -2.94 2.88 4.73
N ALA A 651 -2.55 3.66 5.72
CA ALA A 651 -3.40 4.11 6.81
C ALA A 651 -3.81 5.56 6.56
N LEU A 652 -5.11 5.83 6.59
CA LEU A 652 -5.72 7.14 6.46
C LEU A 652 -6.43 7.49 7.76
N LYS A 653 -5.96 8.53 8.46
CA LYS A 653 -6.65 9.08 9.62
C LYS A 653 -7.89 9.87 9.19
N THR A 654 -9.00 9.63 9.87
CA THR A 654 -10.30 10.26 9.63
C THR A 654 -10.86 10.87 10.91
N ASP A 655 -11.91 11.68 10.74
CA ASP A 655 -12.72 12.25 11.82
C ASP A 655 -13.73 11.27 12.43
N ALA A 656 -13.96 10.12 11.78
CA ALA A 656 -14.92 9.11 12.21
C ALA A 656 -14.33 8.19 13.30
N GLN A 657 -14.17 8.75 14.49
CA GLN A 657 -13.77 8.00 15.68
C GLN A 657 -15.00 7.53 16.47
N ALA A 658 -14.95 6.30 16.98
CA ALA A 658 -15.99 5.71 17.80
C ALA A 658 -16.29 6.61 19.01
N PRO A 659 -17.57 6.87 19.32
CA PRO A 659 -17.97 7.73 20.43
C PRO A 659 -17.53 7.15 21.78
N GLU A 660 -17.26 8.05 22.74
CA GLU A 660 -17.01 7.65 24.12
C GLU A 660 -18.32 7.18 24.79
N ARG A 661 -18.18 6.51 25.94
CA ARG A 661 -19.33 6.07 26.76
C ARG A 661 -19.90 7.19 27.63
N ASP A 662 -19.05 8.13 28.00
CA ASP A 662 -19.37 9.28 28.84
C ASP A 662 -18.43 10.46 28.50
N TYR A 663 -18.70 11.62 29.11
CA TYR A 663 -17.93 12.84 28.86
C TYR A 663 -16.68 13.00 29.74
N SER A 664 -16.19 11.96 30.41
CA SER A 664 -15.02 12.08 31.31
C SER A 664 -13.75 12.50 30.56
N ASN A 665 -13.68 12.19 29.26
CA ASN A 665 -12.56 12.55 28.39
C ASN A 665 -12.80 13.82 27.56
N LEU A 666 -13.88 14.58 27.83
CA LEU A 666 -14.25 15.76 27.05
C LEU A 666 -13.17 16.85 27.15
N ARG A 667 -12.61 17.24 26.01
CA ARG A 667 -11.54 18.23 25.92
C ARG A 667 -11.59 19.02 24.61
N VAL A 668 -10.94 20.19 24.63
CA VAL A 668 -10.92 21.13 23.51
C VAL A 668 -9.49 21.57 23.23
N TYR A 669 -9.07 21.52 21.96
CA TYR A 669 -7.71 21.90 21.56
C TYR A 669 -7.65 22.44 20.11
N PRO A 670 -6.70 23.34 19.79
CA PRO A 670 -5.76 23.98 20.70
C PRO A 670 -6.45 25.02 21.61
N SER A 671 -5.96 25.19 22.84
CA SER A 671 -6.34 26.29 23.73
C SER A 671 -5.07 26.96 24.25
N PRO A 672 -4.79 28.24 23.92
CA PRO A 672 -5.67 29.16 23.20
C PRO A 672 -5.83 28.83 21.69
N TYR A 673 -7.05 28.94 21.19
CA TYR A 673 -7.39 28.85 19.77
C TYR A 673 -7.23 30.20 19.09
N LYS A 674 -6.56 30.23 17.93
CA LYS A 674 -6.32 31.46 17.17
C LYS A 674 -7.19 31.52 15.94
N ILE A 675 -8.09 32.50 15.88
CA ILE A 675 -8.92 32.75 14.71
C ILE A 675 -8.04 33.35 13.60
N ASN A 676 -8.09 32.79 12.39
CA ASN A 676 -7.26 33.13 11.23
C ASN A 676 -5.77 32.73 11.31
N GLY A 677 -5.37 31.90 12.29
CA GLY A 677 -4.00 31.36 12.40
C GLY A 677 -3.69 30.25 11.39
N SER A 678 -3.24 29.08 11.88
CA SER A 678 -2.79 27.92 11.08
C SER A 678 -3.83 27.28 10.13
N GLY A 679 -5.01 27.89 9.97
CA GLY A 679 -6.12 27.40 9.14
C GLY A 679 -6.82 26.15 9.67
N LYS A 680 -6.40 25.61 10.83
CA LYS A 680 -7.03 24.44 11.45
C LYS A 680 -8.18 24.88 12.37
N PRO A 681 -9.36 24.24 12.29
CA PRO A 681 -10.44 24.52 13.23
C PRO A 681 -10.09 24.05 14.65
N LEU A 682 -10.83 24.55 15.63
CA LEU A 682 -10.80 24.06 17.00
C LEU A 682 -11.40 22.65 17.05
N THR A 683 -10.71 21.70 17.68
CA THR A 683 -11.17 20.33 17.85
C THR A 683 -11.81 20.13 19.21
N ILE A 684 -12.97 19.46 19.23
CA ILE A 684 -13.71 19.02 20.40
C ILE A 684 -13.67 17.50 20.40
N ASP A 685 -13.10 16.91 21.43
CA ASP A 685 -12.82 15.46 21.54
C ASP A 685 -13.41 14.92 22.85
N GLY A 686 -13.72 13.62 22.90
CA GLY A 686 -14.38 12.98 24.03
C GLY A 686 -15.91 13.11 24.04
N LEU A 687 -16.52 13.16 22.85
CA LEU A 687 -17.98 13.23 22.68
C LEU A 687 -18.59 11.83 22.69
N ILE A 688 -19.82 11.74 23.18
CA ILE A 688 -20.64 10.52 23.10
C ILE A 688 -21.49 10.56 21.82
N LYS A 689 -22.15 9.45 21.52
CA LYS A 689 -22.99 9.32 20.32
C LYS A 689 -24.12 10.36 20.34
N ASP A 690 -24.35 10.99 19.20
CA ASP A 690 -25.45 11.96 18.97
C ASP A 690 -25.45 13.14 19.96
N SER A 691 -24.26 13.61 20.37
CA SER A 691 -24.11 14.78 21.25
C SER A 691 -24.55 16.07 20.56
N GLU A 692 -25.20 16.95 21.33
CA GLU A 692 -25.39 18.36 20.98
C GLU A 692 -24.42 19.23 21.79
N ILE A 693 -23.78 20.17 21.12
CA ILE A 693 -22.72 21.00 21.68
C ILE A 693 -23.15 22.46 21.67
N MET A 694 -23.10 23.10 22.82
CA MET A 694 -23.35 24.53 22.99
C MET A 694 -22.05 25.25 23.34
N ILE A 695 -21.72 26.28 22.58
CA ILE A 695 -20.60 27.18 22.86
C ILE A 695 -21.15 28.48 23.44
N LEU A 696 -20.71 28.86 24.63
CA LEU A 696 -21.17 30.03 25.36
C LEU A 696 -20.00 30.99 25.63
N ASN A 697 -20.27 32.29 25.71
CA ASN A 697 -19.30 33.26 26.23
C ASN A 697 -19.28 33.26 27.78
N LEU A 698 -18.42 34.08 28.40
CA LEU A 698 -18.35 34.25 29.86
C LEU A 698 -19.66 34.77 30.49
N ALA A 699 -20.49 35.51 29.74
CA ALA A 699 -21.77 36.01 30.21
C ALA A 699 -22.89 34.95 30.16
N GLY A 700 -22.64 33.80 29.52
CA GLY A 700 -23.60 32.72 29.33
C GLY A 700 -24.42 32.84 28.04
N ASP A 701 -24.13 33.79 27.17
CA ASP A 701 -24.82 33.93 25.88
C ASP A 701 -24.44 32.79 24.94
N LEU A 702 -25.44 32.23 24.26
CA LEU A 702 -25.23 31.21 23.24
C LEU A 702 -24.58 31.80 21.99
N ILE A 703 -23.39 31.32 21.67
CA ILE A 703 -22.59 31.74 20.52
C ILE A 703 -22.87 30.86 19.31
N ARG A 704 -22.89 29.54 19.53
CA ARG A 704 -23.17 28.56 18.49
C ARG A 704 -23.62 27.23 19.09
N THR A 705 -24.50 26.55 18.36
CA THR A 705 -24.82 25.14 18.57
C THR A 705 -24.20 24.31 17.45
N LEU A 706 -23.59 23.18 17.79
CA LEU A 706 -23.05 22.21 16.85
C LEU A 706 -23.68 20.84 17.15
N SER A 707 -24.08 20.13 16.10
CA SER A 707 -24.50 18.73 16.22
C SER A 707 -23.34 17.84 15.77
N THR A 708 -23.10 16.75 16.49
CA THR A 708 -22.08 15.79 16.07
C THR A 708 -22.66 14.83 15.03
N PRO A 709 -21.85 14.32 14.09
CA PRO A 709 -22.28 13.28 13.17
C PRO A 709 -22.40 11.90 13.84
N GLY A 710 -22.37 11.83 15.18
CA GLY A 710 -22.45 10.59 15.97
C GLY A 710 -21.10 10.03 16.46
N GLY A 711 -19.98 10.68 16.14
CA GLY A 711 -18.62 10.26 16.53
C GLY A 711 -18.04 11.04 17.71
N ARG A 712 -16.85 10.61 18.19
CA ARG A 712 -16.15 11.23 19.33
C ARG A 712 -15.64 12.65 19.09
N VAL A 713 -15.47 13.05 17.83
CA VAL A 713 -14.82 14.30 17.46
C VAL A 713 -15.76 15.24 16.70
N ALA A 714 -15.73 16.52 17.05
CA ALA A 714 -16.35 17.62 16.32
C ALA A 714 -15.37 18.77 16.15
N THR A 715 -15.67 19.71 15.25
CA THR A 715 -14.82 20.87 15.01
C THR A 715 -15.62 22.17 14.99
N TRP A 716 -14.96 23.27 15.36
CA TRP A 716 -15.52 24.62 15.32
C TRP A 716 -14.55 25.58 14.63
N ASP A 717 -15.09 26.41 13.74
CA ASP A 717 -14.34 27.39 12.95
C ASP A 717 -14.05 28.71 13.71
N GLY A 718 -14.58 28.89 14.92
CA GLY A 718 -14.46 30.14 15.68
C GLY A 718 -15.46 31.23 15.24
N ARG A 719 -16.54 30.87 14.56
CA ARG A 719 -17.59 31.78 14.13
C ARG A 719 -18.89 31.56 14.91
N ASP A 720 -19.68 32.61 15.07
CA ASP A 720 -21.01 32.55 15.67
C ASP A 720 -22.08 31.97 14.70
N THR A 721 -23.34 31.92 15.13
CA THR A 721 -24.48 31.48 14.31
C THR A 721 -24.71 32.33 13.06
N SER A 722 -24.28 33.59 13.05
CA SER A 722 -24.36 34.48 11.90
C SER A 722 -23.16 34.36 10.96
N GLY A 723 -22.20 33.49 11.27
CA GLY A 723 -20.98 33.28 10.51
C GLY A 723 -19.89 34.32 10.77
N ASN A 724 -20.03 35.20 11.77
CA ASN A 724 -19.03 36.20 12.11
C ASN A 724 -17.96 35.62 13.05
N PRO A 725 -16.67 35.97 12.89
CA PRO A 725 -15.64 35.52 13.81
C PRO A 725 -15.84 36.11 15.20
N VAL A 726 -15.82 35.26 16.22
CA VAL A 726 -16.05 35.67 17.61
C VAL A 726 -14.90 36.54 18.16
N SER A 727 -15.15 37.24 19.26
CA SER A 727 -14.14 38.08 19.94
C SER A 727 -13.10 37.23 20.71
N SER A 728 -11.94 37.82 21.01
CA SER A 728 -11.00 37.22 21.96
C SER A 728 -11.64 37.09 23.34
N GLY A 729 -11.46 35.95 24.01
CA GLY A 729 -12.06 35.73 25.33
C GLY A 729 -12.02 34.27 25.79
N ILE A 730 -12.60 34.02 26.96
CA ILE A 730 -12.85 32.67 27.48
C ILE A 730 -14.25 32.25 27.04
N TYR A 731 -14.36 31.01 26.59
CA TYR A 731 -15.60 30.38 26.17
C TYR A 731 -15.83 29.10 26.97
N TYR A 732 -17.10 28.79 27.22
CA TYR A 732 -17.54 27.52 27.76
C TYR A 732 -18.07 26.63 26.64
N LEU A 733 -17.77 25.34 26.73
CA LEU A 733 -18.37 24.30 25.93
C LEU A 733 -19.21 23.40 26.83
N ILE A 734 -20.46 23.20 26.46
CA ILE A 734 -21.37 22.25 27.09
C ILE A 734 -21.74 21.22 26.03
N ALA A 735 -21.50 19.94 26.29
CA ALA A 735 -21.96 18.84 25.45
C ALA A 735 -22.99 18.02 26.23
N HIS A 736 -24.09 17.64 25.59
CA HIS A 736 -25.10 16.78 26.19
C HIS A 736 -25.65 15.76 25.19
N ASP A 737 -26.13 14.61 25.69
CA ASP A 737 -26.90 13.68 24.84
C ASP A 737 -28.23 14.30 24.40
N ALA A 738 -28.87 13.66 23.41
CA ALA A 738 -30.16 14.10 22.86
C ALA A 738 -31.30 14.16 23.89
N GLU A 739 -31.18 13.46 25.02
CA GLU A 739 -32.18 13.42 26.09
C GLU A 739 -31.85 14.39 27.25
N GLY A 740 -30.67 15.00 27.25
CA GLY A 740 -30.15 15.87 28.31
C GLY A 740 -29.72 15.14 29.59
N ASN A 741 -29.59 13.81 29.56
CA ASN A 741 -29.35 12.99 30.75
C ASN A 741 -27.88 13.03 31.21
N THR A 742 -26.96 13.12 30.25
CA THR A 742 -25.53 13.26 30.50
C THR A 742 -25.02 14.59 29.97
N ILE A 743 -24.21 15.29 30.77
CA ILE A 743 -23.68 16.62 30.43
C ILE A 743 -22.18 16.66 30.71
N GLY A 744 -21.39 16.96 29.68
CA GLY A 744 -19.98 17.31 29.77
C GLY A 744 -19.78 18.82 29.70
N LYS A 745 -18.82 19.35 30.45
CA LYS A 745 -18.49 20.80 30.45
C LYS A 745 -16.99 21.00 30.40
N THR A 746 -16.54 21.94 29.57
CA THR A 746 -15.15 22.39 29.55
C THR A 746 -15.05 23.87 29.19
N LYS A 747 -13.86 24.46 29.32
CA LYS A 747 -13.59 25.86 28.99
C LYS A 747 -12.33 25.98 28.15
N PHE A 748 -12.28 26.97 27.28
CA PHE A 748 -11.13 27.20 26.41
C PHE A 748 -10.98 28.69 26.10
N VAL A 749 -9.81 29.07 25.58
CA VAL A 749 -9.47 30.46 25.27
C VAL A 749 -9.48 30.64 23.75
N VAL A 750 -10.03 31.76 23.28
CA VAL A 750 -9.99 32.19 21.89
C VAL A 750 -9.25 33.51 21.78
N ILE A 751 -8.38 33.63 20.78
CA ILE A 751 -7.64 34.83 20.43
C ILE A 751 -7.95 35.17 18.97
N LYS A 752 -8.54 36.34 18.76
CA LYS A 752 -8.74 36.96 17.46
C LYS A 752 -7.48 37.77 17.12
N GLU A 753 -6.77 37.39 16.06
CA GLU A 753 -5.66 38.17 15.51
C GLU A 753 -6.16 39.36 14.68
#